data_AF-A0A2N3FLA2-F1
#
_entry.id   AF-A0A2N3FLA2-F1
#
_cell.length_a   1.000
_cell.length_b   1.000
_cell.length_c   1.000
_cell.angle_alpha   90.00
_cell.angle_beta   90.00
_cell.angle_gamma   90.00
#
_symmetry.space_group_name_H-M   'P 1'
#
loop_
_entity.id
_entity.type
_entity.pdbx_description
1 polymer ?
#
loop_
_entity_poly.entity_id
_entity_poly.type
_entity_poly.pdbx_seq_one_letter_code
_entity_poly.pdbx_strand_id
1 'polypeptide(L)'
;MVLERVINVIRPTTSPQGSDSMDIALLVSTASRQEIDTWDRSRIAESLVKETAIEPRLAEEIALCVEDRIDGTNLMTVTTAIIREFVDLELLSRGLTTTLKKHTHIGLPMWDVEQIITNANKENSNTTHNPESINLTLAETILKEFALRKVFSDDVAEAHYVGDLHLHDLGFIIRPYCGGHSLEYIKKYGLNLPNITSVSKPAKHAEVLIGHMVKMASALQAHYAGAVGWEAVNIFLAPFLVGKTPEQLDQLAQMLIFEFNQLAGARGSQVVFTDFNLYYNVPKHFADTPAIGPGGEYTGKTYREYETEAQAFLKAMFNVYMRGDAHGKTFVFPKPLLHISDDFFCTPGHEEFLDYACKLASKQGITYFVFDRGDEVTVSQCCRLKLKLSQEQLGETMTPEKMRFSALQNVTINLPRAAYKAHGNDQTLFMELNRTLELVAKAHAQKRTFIQDLFDLGDEGPLGMLTLNLDGSPYLKMDRLTYLAGLIGLNELVQVHMGQQLHESDDALRFGLKVISAMSLKCRELSERYGINLVLEESPAESAGYRLAKLDMKYWPEQTASVVKGDVNSTNYYYTNSIHLAADAPIDYITRVEKQSRFHPLIEAGAIVHVWLGEHEPDASAIRSFVEKTFRNTQCSQIAFSPEFTVCESCSRTSRGLKSQCPLCGSMNVYGVTRIVGYFSKVQTWNKSKVGELYDRVRTDLSDSQVVSA
;
A
#
# COMPACT_ATOMS: atom_id res chain seq x y z
N MET A 1 -19.22 -61.29 26.72
CA MET A 1 -19.66 -59.93 26.31
C MET A 1 -18.45 -59.21 25.78
N VAL A 2 -18.30 -59.14 24.46
CA VAL A 2 -17.39 -58.16 23.85
C VAL A 2 -18.12 -56.83 24.00
N LEU A 3 -17.57 -55.91 24.80
CA LEU A 3 -18.08 -54.55 24.83
C LEU A 3 -17.88 -53.98 23.42
N GLU A 4 -18.97 -53.68 22.71
CA GLU A 4 -18.88 -52.94 21.45
C GLU A 4 -18.15 -51.63 21.74
N ARG A 5 -17.03 -51.44 21.04
CA ARG A 5 -16.24 -50.23 21.18
C ARG A 5 -16.98 -49.10 20.48
N VAL A 6 -17.63 -48.24 21.25
CA VAL A 6 -18.29 -47.03 20.73
C VAL A 6 -17.25 -45.93 20.60
N ILE A 7 -17.01 -45.46 19.37
CA ILE A 7 -16.16 -44.31 19.10
C ILE A 7 -17.04 -43.06 19.11
N ASN A 8 -16.65 -42.11 19.94
CA ASN A 8 -17.33 -40.83 20.05
C ASN A 8 -16.64 -39.78 19.18
N VAL A 9 -17.42 -38.99 18.44
CA VAL A 9 -16.91 -37.87 17.67
C VAL A 9 -17.13 -36.58 18.44
N ILE A 10 -16.05 -35.89 18.82
CA ILE A 10 -16.13 -34.53 19.33
C ILE A 10 -16.23 -33.59 18.14
N ARG A 11 -17.39 -32.94 18.01
CA ARG A 11 -17.63 -31.92 16.99
C ARG A 11 -18.04 -30.58 17.61
N PRO A 12 -17.74 -29.45 16.94
CA PRO A 12 -18.46 -28.20 17.16
C PRO A 12 -19.94 -28.39 16.77
N THR A 13 -20.88 -27.88 17.57
CA THR A 13 -22.33 -27.95 17.32
C THR A 13 -22.73 -27.27 16.00
N THR A 14 -23.12 -28.02 14.97
CA THR A 14 -23.56 -27.47 13.66
C THR A 14 -25.05 -27.11 13.64
N SER A 15 -25.41 -25.96 13.06
CA SER A 15 -26.76 -25.65 12.54
C SER A 15 -26.99 -26.30 11.15
N PRO A 16 -28.25 -26.49 10.70
CA PRO A 16 -28.57 -27.28 9.51
C PRO A 16 -28.21 -26.59 8.19
N GLN A 17 -27.80 -27.40 7.21
CA GLN A 17 -27.59 -27.15 5.77
C GLN A 17 -27.55 -25.69 5.25
N GLY A 18 -26.34 -25.28 4.87
CA GLY A 18 -26.05 -24.02 4.17
C GLY A 18 -25.37 -23.03 5.11
N SER A 19 -24.13 -23.32 5.53
CA SER A 19 -23.42 -22.51 6.53
C SER A 19 -23.12 -21.12 5.97
N ASP A 20 -23.84 -20.12 6.45
CA ASP A 20 -23.51 -18.71 6.26
C ASP A 20 -22.27 -18.37 7.10
N SER A 21 -21.54 -17.31 6.72
CA SER A 21 -20.45 -16.69 7.47
C SER A 21 -20.76 -16.52 8.96
N MET A 22 -22.02 -16.21 9.30
CA MET A 22 -22.52 -16.12 10.67
C MET A 22 -22.48 -17.47 11.40
N ASP A 23 -22.92 -18.56 10.77
CA ASP A 23 -22.83 -19.89 11.36
C ASP A 23 -21.37 -20.26 11.62
N ILE A 24 -20.47 -19.98 10.68
CA ILE A 24 -19.03 -20.24 10.84
C ILE A 24 -18.44 -19.43 12.01
N ALA A 25 -18.78 -18.14 12.12
CA ALA A 25 -18.29 -17.26 13.16
C ALA A 25 -18.87 -17.57 14.56
N LEU A 26 -20.10 -18.08 14.65
CA LEU A 26 -20.76 -18.46 15.89
C LEU A 26 -20.33 -19.84 16.43
N LEU A 27 -19.62 -20.63 15.63
CA LEU A 27 -18.99 -21.89 16.05
C LEU A 27 -17.75 -21.64 16.93
N VAL A 28 -17.87 -20.77 17.95
CA VAL A 28 -16.88 -20.58 19.01
C VAL A 28 -17.16 -21.59 20.12
N SER A 29 -16.68 -22.82 19.96
CA SER A 29 -16.65 -23.76 21.08
C SER A 29 -15.31 -24.45 21.16
N THR A 30 -14.33 -23.70 21.66
CA THR A 30 -13.42 -24.19 22.69
C THR A 30 -14.15 -24.11 24.05
N ALA A 31 -14.65 -25.26 24.52
CA ALA A 31 -15.09 -25.55 25.90
C ALA A 31 -16.52 -25.21 26.41
N SER A 32 -17.56 -24.96 25.60
CA SER A 32 -18.93 -24.88 26.19
C SER A 32 -20.12 -25.45 25.43
N ARG A 33 -19.95 -26.11 24.27
CA ARG A 33 -20.91 -27.13 23.75
C ARG A 33 -20.23 -27.97 22.65
N GLN A 34 -19.38 -28.89 23.06
CA GLN A 34 -19.01 -30.02 22.21
C GLN A 34 -20.14 -31.05 22.28
N GLU A 35 -20.72 -31.39 21.13
CA GLU A 35 -21.59 -32.56 21.06
C GLU A 35 -20.71 -33.80 20.89
N ILE A 36 -20.95 -34.78 21.77
CA ILE A 36 -20.43 -36.13 21.64
C ILE A 36 -21.42 -36.85 20.74
N ASP A 37 -21.10 -36.89 19.46
CA ASP A 37 -21.89 -37.63 18.49
C ASP A 37 -21.43 -39.09 18.44
N THR A 38 -22.37 -39.98 18.15
CA THR A 38 -22.04 -41.34 17.71
C THR A 38 -21.37 -41.27 16.35
N TRP A 39 -20.35 -42.12 16.14
CA TRP A 39 -19.69 -42.29 14.86
C TRP A 39 -20.70 -42.52 13.71
N ASP A 40 -20.53 -41.78 12.61
CA ASP A 40 -21.34 -41.87 11.39
C ASP A 40 -20.45 -41.63 10.16
N ARG A 41 -20.13 -42.71 9.45
CA ARG A 41 -19.28 -42.70 8.26
C ARG A 41 -19.89 -41.90 7.11
N SER A 42 -21.22 -41.88 6.93
CA SER A 42 -21.83 -41.27 5.74
C SER A 42 -21.47 -39.78 5.66
N ARG A 43 -21.32 -39.13 6.81
CA ARG A 43 -20.92 -37.73 6.93
C ARG A 43 -19.54 -37.44 6.35
N ILE A 44 -18.59 -38.38 6.43
CA ILE A 44 -17.27 -38.23 5.82
C ILE A 44 -17.43 -38.19 4.30
N ALA A 45 -18.17 -39.15 3.74
CA ALA A 45 -18.44 -39.21 2.31
C ALA A 45 -19.21 -37.97 1.82
N GLU A 46 -20.27 -37.57 2.52
CA GLU A 46 -21.08 -36.38 2.20
C GLU A 46 -20.24 -35.09 2.23
N SER A 47 -19.42 -34.89 3.26
CA SER A 47 -18.52 -33.73 3.37
C SER A 47 -17.50 -33.71 2.24
N LEU A 48 -16.90 -34.87 1.93
CA LEU A 48 -15.90 -34.98 0.89
C LEU A 48 -16.48 -34.71 -0.51
N VAL A 49 -17.67 -35.23 -0.81
CA VAL A 49 -18.40 -34.92 -2.05
C VAL A 49 -18.71 -33.43 -2.13
N LYS A 50 -19.24 -32.84 -1.05
CA LYS A 50 -19.61 -31.42 -1.00
C LYS A 50 -18.43 -30.48 -1.25
N GLU A 51 -17.29 -30.75 -0.62
CA GLU A 51 -16.13 -29.85 -0.64
C GLU A 51 -15.27 -30.01 -1.89
N THR A 52 -15.19 -31.22 -2.43
CA THR A 52 -14.22 -31.54 -3.49
C THR A 52 -14.84 -31.85 -4.84
N ALA A 53 -16.15 -32.12 -4.86
CA ALA A 53 -16.90 -32.68 -5.99
C ALA A 53 -16.34 -34.03 -6.49
N ILE A 54 -15.74 -34.83 -5.59
CA ILE A 54 -15.33 -36.21 -5.90
C ILE A 54 -16.56 -37.08 -6.18
N GLU A 55 -16.37 -38.16 -6.94
CA GLU A 55 -17.43 -39.12 -7.24
C GLU A 55 -17.94 -39.80 -5.94
N PRO A 56 -19.26 -39.91 -5.73
CA PRO A 56 -19.82 -40.40 -4.46
C PRO A 56 -19.35 -41.79 -4.04
N ARG A 57 -19.25 -42.75 -4.96
CA ARG A 57 -18.76 -44.10 -4.62
C ARG A 57 -17.31 -44.07 -4.16
N LEU A 58 -16.45 -43.31 -4.82
CA LEU A 58 -15.07 -43.13 -4.38
C LEU A 58 -14.98 -42.44 -2.99
N ALA A 59 -15.89 -41.50 -2.70
CA ALA A 59 -15.98 -40.89 -1.37
C ALA A 59 -16.37 -41.90 -0.29
N GLU A 60 -17.32 -42.79 -0.57
CA GLU A 60 -17.70 -43.89 0.33
C GLU A 60 -16.53 -44.86 0.58
N GLU A 61 -15.78 -45.21 -0.46
CA GLU A 61 -14.59 -46.06 -0.33
C GLU A 61 -13.50 -45.42 0.55
N ILE A 62 -13.28 -44.10 0.41
CA ILE A 62 -12.34 -43.37 1.27
C ILE A 62 -12.86 -43.33 2.71
N ALA A 63 -14.15 -43.04 2.90
CA ALA A 63 -14.77 -43.00 4.22
C ALA A 63 -14.68 -44.34 4.95
N LEU A 64 -14.82 -45.46 4.23
CA LEU A 64 -14.60 -46.82 4.75
C LEU A 64 -13.15 -47.02 5.21
N CYS A 65 -12.15 -46.65 4.39
CA CYS A 65 -10.75 -46.78 4.79
C CYS A 65 -10.40 -45.92 6.02
N VAL A 66 -11.00 -44.73 6.14
CA VAL A 66 -10.82 -43.86 7.32
C VAL A 66 -11.45 -44.47 8.57
N GLU A 67 -12.65 -45.06 8.45
CA GLU A 67 -13.32 -45.81 9.52
C GLU A 67 -12.46 -46.99 10.00
N ASP A 68 -12.02 -47.86 9.07
CA ASP A 68 -11.16 -49.00 9.38
C ASP A 68 -9.87 -48.57 10.09
N ARG A 69 -9.29 -47.45 9.68
CA ARG A 69 -8.06 -46.90 10.28
C ARG A 69 -8.31 -46.39 11.69
N ILE A 70 -9.44 -45.73 11.93
CA ILE A 70 -9.84 -45.23 13.26
C ILE A 70 -10.13 -46.39 14.21
N ASP A 71 -10.84 -47.42 13.74
CA ASP A 71 -11.09 -48.66 14.47
C ASP A 71 -9.78 -49.38 14.85
N GLY A 72 -8.78 -49.32 13.97
CA GLY A 72 -7.44 -49.84 14.24
C GLY A 72 -6.61 -49.06 15.26
N THR A 73 -7.03 -47.86 15.69
CA THR A 73 -6.37 -47.10 16.76
C THR A 73 -6.84 -47.55 18.15
N ASN A 74 -6.29 -46.99 19.24
CA ASN A 74 -6.84 -47.14 20.60
C ASN A 74 -7.67 -45.92 21.06
N LEU A 75 -8.10 -45.06 20.13
CA LEU A 75 -8.87 -43.85 20.45
C LEU A 75 -10.32 -44.19 20.77
N MET A 76 -10.81 -43.79 21.95
CA MET A 76 -12.24 -43.85 22.30
C MET A 76 -13.01 -42.62 21.80
N THR A 77 -12.28 -41.56 21.46
CA THR A 77 -12.82 -40.29 21.02
C THR A 77 -11.94 -39.70 19.92
N VAL A 78 -12.55 -39.18 18.87
CA VAL A 78 -11.87 -38.53 17.74
C VAL A 78 -12.46 -37.15 17.48
N THR A 79 -11.64 -36.21 17.02
CA THR A 79 -12.10 -34.88 16.59
C THR A 79 -12.28 -34.84 15.09
N THR A 80 -13.09 -33.90 14.58
CA THR A 80 -13.24 -33.68 13.13
C THR A 80 -11.92 -33.33 12.44
N ALA A 81 -10.97 -32.70 13.14
CA ALA A 81 -9.63 -32.43 12.62
C ALA A 81 -8.86 -33.73 12.37
N ILE A 82 -8.86 -34.67 13.33
CA ILE A 82 -8.20 -35.98 13.16
C ILE A 82 -8.84 -36.77 12.01
N ILE A 83 -10.17 -36.75 11.89
CA ILE A 83 -10.87 -37.41 10.78
C ILE A 83 -10.41 -36.81 9.44
N ARG A 84 -10.33 -35.47 9.34
CA ARG A 84 -9.85 -34.79 8.13
C ARG A 84 -8.42 -35.20 7.74
N GLU A 85 -7.51 -35.27 8.71
CA GLU A 85 -6.13 -35.72 8.47
C GLU A 85 -6.08 -37.16 7.92
N PHE A 86 -6.93 -38.06 8.42
CA PHE A 86 -7.03 -39.42 7.86
C PHE A 86 -7.58 -39.43 6.43
N VAL A 87 -8.57 -38.59 6.13
CA VAL A 87 -9.07 -38.41 4.75
C VAL A 87 -7.95 -37.90 3.84
N ASP A 88 -7.20 -36.88 4.29
CA ASP A 88 -6.07 -36.32 3.53
C ASP A 88 -4.99 -37.37 3.23
N LEU A 89 -4.69 -38.24 4.20
CA LEU A 89 -3.77 -39.36 4.02
C LEU A 89 -4.27 -40.38 2.98
N GLU A 90 -5.58 -40.68 2.95
CA GLU A 90 -6.16 -41.57 1.93
C GLU A 90 -6.19 -40.92 0.54
N LEU A 91 -6.49 -39.62 0.45
CA LEU A 91 -6.40 -38.89 -0.81
C LEU A 91 -4.96 -38.87 -1.34
N LEU A 92 -3.98 -38.67 -0.46
CA LEU A 92 -2.57 -38.69 -0.80
C LEU A 92 -2.10 -40.08 -1.25
N SER A 93 -2.46 -41.14 -0.52
CA SER A 93 -2.05 -42.52 -0.83
C SER A 93 -2.57 -43.00 -2.19
N ARG A 94 -3.75 -42.51 -2.59
CA ARG A 94 -4.39 -42.78 -3.87
C ARG A 94 -3.94 -41.84 -5.00
N GLY A 95 -3.03 -40.90 -4.73
CA GLY A 95 -2.52 -39.94 -5.72
C GLY A 95 -3.55 -38.88 -6.15
N LEU A 96 -4.62 -38.67 -5.37
CA LEU A 96 -5.71 -37.74 -5.67
C LEU A 96 -5.34 -36.30 -5.27
N THR A 97 -4.23 -35.80 -5.78
CA THR A 97 -3.62 -34.52 -5.38
C THR A 97 -4.51 -33.31 -5.59
N THR A 98 -5.34 -33.31 -6.64
CA THR A 98 -6.31 -32.21 -6.91
C THR A 98 -7.43 -32.19 -5.89
N THR A 99 -7.94 -33.36 -5.50
CA THR A 99 -8.97 -33.50 -4.46
C THR A 99 -8.41 -33.12 -3.10
N LEU A 100 -7.20 -33.59 -2.77
CA LEU A 100 -6.47 -33.24 -1.56
C LEU A 100 -6.35 -31.72 -1.41
N LYS A 101 -5.88 -31.02 -2.45
CA LYS A 101 -5.76 -29.55 -2.45
C LYS A 101 -7.09 -28.83 -2.12
N LYS A 102 -8.25 -29.38 -2.51
CA LYS A 102 -9.57 -28.81 -2.20
C LYS A 102 -10.05 -29.11 -0.79
N HIS A 103 -9.69 -30.28 -0.24
CA HIS A 103 -10.13 -30.74 1.08
C HIS A 103 -9.26 -30.21 2.23
N THR A 104 -7.96 -30.00 1.98
CA THR A 104 -7.00 -29.57 3.02
C THR A 104 -7.44 -28.25 3.68
N HIS A 105 -7.41 -28.24 5.01
CA HIS A 105 -7.74 -27.07 5.81
C HIS A 105 -6.66 -25.99 5.74
N ILE A 106 -7.08 -24.73 5.86
CA ILE A 106 -6.20 -23.58 6.02
C ILE A 106 -6.23 -23.15 7.48
N GLY A 107 -5.06 -23.09 8.11
CA GLY A 107 -4.93 -22.63 9.48
C GLY A 107 -3.48 -22.42 9.87
N LEU A 108 -3.29 -22.08 11.14
CA LEU A 108 -1.98 -21.82 11.73
C LEU A 108 -1.64 -22.89 12.77
N PRO A 109 -0.40 -23.39 12.81
CA PRO A 109 0.10 -24.15 13.95
C PRO A 109 -0.07 -23.36 15.25
N MET A 110 -0.43 -24.04 16.34
CA MET A 110 -0.61 -23.40 17.66
C MET A 110 0.61 -22.58 18.09
N TRP A 111 1.81 -23.09 17.82
CA TRP A 111 3.06 -22.40 18.12
C TRP A 111 3.18 -21.06 17.39
N ASP A 112 2.82 -20.99 16.11
CA ASP A 112 2.84 -19.74 15.33
C ASP A 112 1.83 -18.73 15.87
N VAL A 113 0.63 -19.19 16.26
CA VAL A 113 -0.38 -18.34 16.92
C VAL A 113 0.17 -17.73 18.21
N GLU A 114 0.82 -18.52 19.06
CA GLU A 114 1.47 -18.03 20.27
C GLU A 114 2.58 -17.02 19.97
N GLN A 115 3.39 -17.26 18.93
CA GLN A 115 4.42 -16.31 18.52
C GLN A 115 3.84 -14.98 18.03
N ILE A 116 2.75 -15.01 17.25
CA ILE A 116 2.06 -13.81 16.76
C ILE A 116 1.46 -13.00 17.91
N ILE A 117 0.90 -13.68 18.92
CA ILE A 117 0.33 -13.02 20.10
C ILE A 117 1.43 -12.32 20.92
N THR A 118 2.58 -12.97 21.07
CA THR A 118 3.63 -12.52 22.00
C THR A 118 4.68 -11.60 21.36
N ASN A 119 4.80 -11.59 20.03
CA ASN A 119 5.80 -10.80 19.31
C ASN A 119 5.18 -9.85 18.29
N ALA A 120 5.73 -8.63 18.20
CA ALA A 120 5.26 -7.62 17.27
C ALA A 120 5.63 -7.93 15.81
N ASN A 121 4.63 -7.89 14.91
CA ASN A 121 4.84 -7.92 13.47
C ASN A 121 5.42 -6.57 12.98
N LYS A 122 6.53 -6.61 12.25
CA LYS A 122 7.23 -5.43 11.71
C LYS A 122 7.21 -5.37 10.17
N GLU A 123 6.27 -6.06 9.52
CA GLU A 123 6.07 -6.00 8.07
C GLU A 123 5.69 -4.58 7.60
N ASN A 124 4.88 -3.87 8.39
CA ASN A 124 4.45 -2.50 8.16
C ASN A 124 4.71 -1.63 9.40
N SER A 125 5.57 -0.63 9.27
CA SER A 125 6.02 0.24 10.36
C SER A 125 4.95 1.18 10.93
N ASN A 126 3.78 1.27 10.29
CA ASN A 126 2.59 1.98 10.78
C ASN A 126 1.71 1.09 11.69
N THR A 127 2.05 -0.18 11.89
CA THR A 127 1.31 -1.10 12.77
C THR A 127 1.88 -1.06 14.19
N THR A 128 1.00 -1.06 15.20
CA THR A 128 1.39 -1.18 16.61
C THR A 128 1.09 -2.59 17.12
N HIS A 129 1.72 -3.04 18.21
CA HIS A 129 1.43 -4.37 18.78
C HIS A 129 0.30 -4.28 19.80
N ASN A 130 -0.90 -4.74 19.42
CA ASN A 130 -2.10 -4.74 20.25
C ASN A 130 -3.11 -5.83 19.78
N PRO A 131 -4.23 -6.05 20.47
CA PRO A 131 -5.19 -7.10 20.10
C PRO A 131 -5.70 -7.04 18.64
N GLU A 132 -5.94 -5.84 18.12
CA GLU A 132 -6.45 -5.65 16.75
C GLU A 132 -5.37 -5.92 15.69
N SER A 133 -4.12 -5.57 15.95
CA SER A 133 -3.00 -5.95 15.06
C SER A 133 -2.73 -7.46 15.06
N ILE A 134 -2.95 -8.12 16.21
CA ILE A 134 -2.83 -9.58 16.35
C ILE A 134 -3.94 -10.26 15.54
N ASN A 135 -5.19 -9.84 15.72
CA ASN A 135 -6.33 -10.33 14.95
C ASN A 135 -6.08 -10.18 13.44
N LEU A 136 -5.61 -9.01 13.02
CA LEU A 136 -5.27 -8.75 11.63
C LEU A 136 -4.18 -9.69 11.13
N THR A 137 -3.09 -9.89 11.87
CA THR A 137 -1.98 -10.77 11.45
C THR A 137 -2.42 -12.22 11.28
N LEU A 138 -3.28 -12.71 12.18
CA LEU A 138 -3.85 -14.06 12.09
C LEU A 138 -4.76 -14.19 10.85
N ALA A 139 -5.67 -13.24 10.65
CA ALA A 139 -6.59 -13.22 9.51
C ALA A 139 -5.83 -13.10 8.17
N GLU A 140 -4.84 -12.21 8.10
CA GLU A 140 -4.00 -12.05 6.92
C GLU A 140 -3.29 -13.34 6.56
N THR A 141 -2.75 -14.08 7.54
CA THR A 141 -1.99 -15.31 7.25
C THR A 141 -2.89 -16.38 6.62
N ILE A 142 -4.13 -16.51 7.10
CA ILE A 142 -5.12 -17.41 6.53
C ILE A 142 -5.49 -16.98 5.10
N LEU A 143 -5.75 -15.68 4.90
CA LEU A 143 -6.09 -15.15 3.57
C LEU A 143 -4.93 -15.23 2.58
N LYS A 144 -3.67 -15.11 3.03
CA LYS A 144 -2.46 -15.30 2.23
C LYS A 144 -2.41 -16.72 1.64
N GLU A 145 -2.63 -17.73 2.48
CA GLU A 145 -2.68 -19.13 2.03
C GLU A 145 -3.87 -19.39 1.10
N PHE A 146 -5.06 -18.86 1.43
CA PHE A 146 -6.22 -18.97 0.56
C PHE A 146 -5.95 -18.38 -0.83
N ALA A 147 -5.36 -17.18 -0.89
CA ALA A 147 -5.04 -16.51 -2.13
C ALA A 147 -4.11 -17.36 -3.02
N LEU A 148 -3.01 -17.86 -2.44
CA LEU A 148 -2.00 -18.64 -3.18
C LEU A 148 -2.51 -20.01 -3.65
N ARG A 149 -3.47 -20.62 -2.93
CA ARG A 149 -4.01 -21.93 -3.28
C ARG A 149 -5.24 -21.87 -4.18
N LYS A 150 -6.07 -20.84 -4.04
CA LYS A 150 -7.39 -20.77 -4.68
C LYS A 150 -7.51 -19.67 -5.73
N VAL A 151 -6.92 -18.50 -5.50
CA VAL A 151 -7.08 -17.34 -6.39
C VAL A 151 -6.05 -17.37 -7.51
N PHE A 152 -4.79 -17.68 -7.19
CA PHE A 152 -3.71 -17.75 -8.16
C PHE A 152 -3.47 -19.18 -8.65
N SER A 153 -2.99 -19.31 -9.89
CA SER A 153 -2.55 -20.60 -10.41
C SER A 153 -1.21 -21.04 -9.82
N ASP A 154 -0.94 -22.35 -9.84
CA ASP A 154 0.27 -22.95 -9.25
C ASP A 154 1.57 -22.28 -9.73
N ASP A 155 1.68 -21.88 -11.00
CA ASP A 155 2.87 -21.20 -11.55
C ASP A 155 3.07 -19.77 -11.01
N VAL A 156 1.99 -19.02 -10.79
CA VAL A 156 2.02 -17.69 -10.19
C VAL A 156 2.36 -17.79 -8.70
N ALA A 157 1.74 -18.74 -8.00
CA ALA A 157 2.02 -19.01 -6.60
C ALA A 157 3.48 -19.47 -6.39
N GLU A 158 3.99 -20.37 -7.23
CA GLU A 158 5.38 -20.82 -7.18
C GLU A 158 6.35 -19.67 -7.41
N ALA A 159 6.11 -18.82 -8.41
CA ALA A 159 6.93 -17.65 -8.67
C ALA A 159 6.98 -16.69 -7.46
N HIS A 160 5.88 -16.60 -6.70
CA HIS A 160 5.87 -15.90 -5.42
C HIS A 160 6.70 -16.62 -4.35
N TYR A 161 6.52 -17.92 -4.16
CA TYR A 161 7.22 -18.72 -3.15
C TYR A 161 8.73 -18.70 -3.32
N VAL A 162 9.23 -18.84 -4.56
CA VAL A 162 10.68 -18.87 -4.84
C VAL A 162 11.33 -17.49 -4.94
N GLY A 163 10.51 -16.43 -5.00
CA GLY A 163 10.97 -15.04 -5.04
C GLY A 163 11.33 -14.53 -6.44
N ASP A 164 10.77 -15.10 -7.51
CA ASP A 164 10.85 -14.52 -8.85
C ASP A 164 10.02 -13.23 -8.95
N LEU A 165 8.88 -13.22 -8.24
CA LEU A 165 8.02 -12.05 -8.07
C LEU A 165 7.47 -11.98 -6.63
N HIS A 166 6.82 -10.87 -6.30
CA HIS A 166 6.14 -10.66 -5.03
C HIS A 166 4.72 -10.13 -5.26
N LEU A 167 3.72 -10.86 -4.76
CA LEU A 167 2.32 -10.47 -4.78
C LEU A 167 2.10 -9.66 -3.50
N HIS A 168 1.80 -8.38 -3.63
CA HIS A 168 1.55 -7.53 -2.47
C HIS A 168 0.16 -7.80 -1.88
N ASP A 169 0.03 -7.54 -0.58
CA ASP A 169 -1.25 -7.51 0.15
C ASP A 169 -2.09 -8.78 -0.01
N LEU A 170 -1.44 -9.94 -0.10
CA LEU A 170 -2.12 -11.24 -0.16
C LEU A 170 -3.08 -11.47 1.03
N GLY A 171 -2.79 -10.86 2.19
CA GLY A 171 -3.68 -10.87 3.36
C GLY A 171 -4.97 -10.05 3.18
N PHE A 172 -5.04 -9.24 2.12
CA PHE A 172 -6.18 -8.43 1.73
C PHE A 172 -6.69 -8.83 0.34
N ILE A 173 -6.58 -10.11 -0.03
CA ILE A 173 -6.94 -10.59 -1.38
C ILE A 173 -8.37 -10.24 -1.81
N ILE A 174 -9.29 -10.12 -0.86
CA ILE A 174 -10.70 -9.75 -1.06
C ILE A 174 -10.93 -8.25 -1.28
N ARG A 175 -9.86 -7.46 -1.46
CA ARG A 175 -9.91 -6.00 -1.59
C ARG A 175 -9.12 -5.50 -2.80
N PRO A 176 -9.56 -4.41 -3.45
CA PRO A 176 -8.69 -3.60 -4.30
C PRO A 176 -7.48 -3.05 -3.53
N TYR A 177 -6.45 -2.61 -4.25
CA TYR A 177 -5.21 -2.13 -3.64
C TYR A 177 -5.38 -0.74 -3.05
N CYS A 178 -5.41 0.31 -3.86
CA CYS A 178 -5.53 1.69 -3.40
C CYS A 178 -6.55 2.48 -4.24
N GLY A 179 -6.97 3.63 -3.72
CA GLY A 179 -8.01 4.45 -4.31
C GLY A 179 -7.75 5.93 -4.20
N GLY A 180 -8.19 6.65 -5.22
CA GLY A 180 -8.24 8.08 -5.33
C GLY A 180 -9.67 8.59 -5.36
N HIS A 181 -9.98 9.57 -4.51
CA HIS A 181 -11.35 9.93 -4.19
C HIS A 181 -11.57 11.45 -4.26
N SER A 182 -12.77 11.82 -4.69
CA SER A 182 -13.21 13.21 -4.75
C SER A 182 -14.07 13.57 -3.56
N LEU A 183 -13.76 14.69 -2.90
CA LEU A 183 -14.58 15.27 -1.85
C LEU A 183 -15.98 15.67 -2.36
N GLU A 184 -16.10 15.94 -3.66
CA GLU A 184 -17.36 16.37 -4.29
C GLU A 184 -18.44 15.29 -4.22
N TYR A 185 -18.05 14.01 -4.22
CA TYR A 185 -18.99 12.89 -4.07
C TYR A 185 -19.72 12.99 -2.73
N ILE A 186 -19.00 13.16 -1.63
CA ILE A 186 -19.62 13.26 -0.30
C ILE A 186 -20.32 14.61 -0.07
N LYS A 187 -19.89 15.67 -0.77
CA LYS A 187 -20.61 16.96 -0.76
C LYS A 187 -21.98 16.84 -1.42
N LYS A 188 -22.06 16.17 -2.56
CA LYS A 188 -23.29 16.04 -3.34
C LYS A 188 -24.27 15.03 -2.71
N TYR A 189 -23.76 13.90 -2.21
CA TYR A 189 -24.61 12.78 -1.79
C TYR A 189 -24.70 12.57 -0.28
N GLY A 190 -23.86 13.24 0.52
CA GLY A 190 -23.76 12.96 1.95
C GLY A 190 -23.11 11.60 2.22
N LEU A 191 -23.54 10.91 3.28
CA LEU A 191 -23.07 9.57 3.62
C LEU A 191 -24.25 8.61 3.73
N ASN A 192 -24.28 7.63 2.83
CA ASN A 192 -25.20 6.50 2.85
C ASN A 192 -24.37 5.23 2.62
N LEU A 193 -23.90 4.62 3.71
CA LEU A 193 -23.01 3.47 3.68
C LEU A 193 -23.81 2.21 4.06
N PRO A 194 -23.78 1.11 3.27
CA PRO A 194 -24.64 -0.07 3.47
C PRO A 194 -24.57 -0.64 4.89
N ASN A 195 -23.37 -0.68 5.46
CA ASN A 195 -23.14 -1.28 6.78
C ASN A 195 -23.42 -0.32 7.96
N ILE A 196 -23.97 0.87 7.70
CA ILE A 196 -24.28 1.88 8.72
C ILE A 196 -25.75 2.29 8.58
N THR A 197 -26.54 1.99 9.61
CA THR A 197 -28.00 2.23 9.60
C THR A 197 -28.40 3.70 9.61
N SER A 198 -27.50 4.60 10.01
CA SER A 198 -27.76 6.04 9.99
C SER A 198 -27.24 6.67 8.69
N VAL A 199 -28.10 7.48 8.05
CA VAL A 199 -27.81 8.18 6.80
C VAL A 199 -27.63 9.67 7.08
N SER A 200 -26.57 10.27 6.54
CA SER A 200 -26.27 11.69 6.66
C SER A 200 -26.58 12.42 5.35
N LYS A 201 -27.43 13.46 5.40
CA LYS A 201 -27.62 14.38 4.27
C LYS A 201 -26.34 15.17 3.97
N PRO A 202 -26.18 15.74 2.76
CA PRO A 202 -25.11 16.69 2.45
C PRO A 202 -24.84 17.72 3.55
N ALA A 203 -23.55 17.95 3.84
CA ALA A 203 -23.12 18.85 4.90
C ALA A 203 -23.46 20.32 4.58
N LYS A 204 -23.89 21.08 5.59
CA LYS A 204 -24.14 22.53 5.48
C LYS A 204 -23.03 23.41 6.08
N HIS A 205 -22.12 22.81 6.84
CA HIS A 205 -21.02 23.49 7.51
C HIS A 205 -19.72 22.72 7.30
N ALA A 206 -18.58 23.42 7.30
CA ALA A 206 -17.27 22.86 7.01
C ALA A 206 -16.89 21.75 7.99
N GLU A 207 -17.20 21.93 9.27
CA GLU A 207 -16.95 20.98 10.35
C GLU A 207 -17.67 19.65 10.09
N VAL A 208 -18.92 19.71 9.63
CA VAL A 208 -19.72 18.52 9.29
C VAL A 208 -19.17 17.84 8.05
N LEU A 209 -18.73 18.61 7.05
CA LEU A 209 -18.13 18.06 5.83
C LEU A 209 -16.80 17.35 6.12
N ILE A 210 -15.92 17.96 6.93
CA ILE A 210 -14.70 17.32 7.42
C ILE A 210 -15.06 16.02 8.16
N GLY A 211 -16.06 16.09 9.04
CA GLY A 211 -16.58 14.91 9.74
C GLY A 211 -17.10 13.82 8.81
N HIS A 212 -17.68 14.16 7.65
CA HIS A 212 -18.10 13.18 6.64
C HIS A 212 -16.89 12.59 5.91
N MET A 213 -15.93 13.42 5.53
CA MET A 213 -14.69 13.00 4.86
C MET A 213 -13.91 11.99 5.69
N VAL A 214 -13.75 12.25 6.99
CA VAL A 214 -13.08 11.36 7.96
C VAL A 214 -13.80 10.00 8.07
N LYS A 215 -15.14 10.00 8.14
CA LYS A 215 -15.94 8.75 8.21
C LYS A 215 -15.86 7.96 6.91
N MET A 216 -15.90 8.65 5.76
CA MET A 216 -15.72 8.02 4.45
C MET A 216 -14.33 7.40 4.32
N ALA A 217 -13.27 8.11 4.75
CA ALA A 217 -11.91 7.58 4.74
C ALA A 217 -11.77 6.32 5.59
N SER A 218 -12.37 6.30 6.78
CA SER A 218 -12.41 5.10 7.64
C SER A 218 -13.12 3.93 6.97
N ALA A 219 -14.28 4.17 6.35
CA ALA A 219 -15.00 3.14 5.60
C ALA A 219 -14.19 2.63 4.39
N LEU A 220 -13.52 3.51 3.64
CA LEU A 220 -12.66 3.15 2.52
C LEU A 220 -11.43 2.34 2.96
N GLN A 221 -10.82 2.65 4.12
CA GLN A 221 -9.70 1.88 4.68
C GLN A 221 -10.07 0.41 4.94
N ALA A 222 -11.34 0.13 5.25
CA ALA A 222 -11.82 -1.24 5.41
C ALA A 222 -11.99 -1.98 4.07
N HIS A 223 -12.11 -1.27 2.95
CA HIS A 223 -12.38 -1.84 1.62
C HIS A 223 -11.18 -1.81 0.67
N TYR A 224 -10.14 -1.02 0.97
CA TYR A 224 -8.88 -0.98 0.21
C TYR A 224 -7.71 -1.51 1.05
N ALA A 225 -6.75 -2.18 0.44
CA ALA A 225 -5.56 -2.67 1.14
C ALA A 225 -4.58 -1.55 1.54
N GLY A 226 -4.36 -0.60 0.62
CA GLY A 226 -3.38 0.49 0.69
C GLY A 226 -4.01 1.88 0.92
N ALA A 227 -3.46 2.89 0.26
CA ALA A 227 -3.78 4.30 0.54
C ALA A 227 -5.15 4.75 0.01
N VAL A 228 -5.68 5.77 0.69
CA VAL A 228 -6.91 6.50 0.37
C VAL A 228 -6.51 7.96 0.07
N GLY A 229 -6.36 8.28 -1.21
CA GLY A 229 -6.00 9.62 -1.68
C GLY A 229 -7.23 10.53 -1.84
N TRP A 230 -7.07 11.82 -1.55
CA TRP A 230 -8.12 12.82 -1.74
C TRP A 230 -7.66 13.95 -2.65
N GLU A 231 -8.49 14.22 -3.66
CA GLU A 231 -8.18 15.20 -4.69
C GLU A 231 -8.58 16.63 -4.30
N ALA A 232 -7.74 17.59 -4.70
CA ALA A 232 -7.96 19.03 -4.62
C ALA A 232 -8.64 19.51 -3.31
N VAL A 233 -8.19 18.99 -2.17
CA VAL A 233 -8.89 19.11 -0.88
C VAL A 233 -9.16 20.56 -0.50
N ASN A 234 -8.17 21.43 -0.65
CA ASN A 234 -8.30 22.85 -0.32
C ASN A 234 -9.24 23.61 -1.27
N ILE A 235 -9.34 23.17 -2.53
CA ILE A 235 -10.22 23.77 -3.54
C ILE A 235 -11.66 23.32 -3.32
N PHE A 236 -11.88 22.01 -3.17
CA PHE A 236 -13.23 21.46 -2.98
C PHE A 236 -13.83 21.85 -1.62
N LEU A 237 -13.02 22.16 -0.61
CA LEU A 237 -13.52 22.75 0.64
C LEU A 237 -13.86 24.24 0.52
N ALA A 238 -13.25 24.98 -0.40
CA ALA A 238 -13.31 26.44 -0.46
C ALA A 238 -14.73 27.05 -0.43
N PRO A 239 -15.76 26.49 -1.09
CA PRO A 239 -17.13 27.00 -1.00
C PRO A 239 -17.72 27.04 0.43
N PHE A 240 -17.21 26.23 1.35
CA PHE A 240 -17.63 26.20 2.76
C PHE A 240 -16.89 27.22 3.64
N LEU A 241 -15.89 27.91 3.08
CA LEU A 241 -14.94 28.74 3.82
C LEU A 241 -15.18 30.25 3.60
N VAL A 242 -16.16 30.60 2.76
CA VAL A 242 -16.53 32.00 2.49
C VAL A 242 -16.88 32.72 3.79
N GLY A 243 -16.23 33.87 4.01
CA GLY A 243 -16.46 34.71 5.19
C GLY A 243 -15.88 34.18 6.50
N LYS A 244 -15.07 33.11 6.48
CA LYS A 244 -14.34 32.64 7.67
C LYS A 244 -13.16 33.55 7.99
N THR A 245 -12.91 33.76 9.28
CA THR A 245 -11.71 34.48 9.74
C THR A 245 -10.47 33.58 9.67
N PRO A 246 -9.25 34.13 9.68
CA PRO A 246 -8.02 33.34 9.73
C PRO A 246 -7.98 32.33 10.88
N GLU A 247 -8.52 32.68 12.06
CA GLU A 247 -8.58 31.81 13.23
C GLU A 247 -9.54 30.63 13.00
N GLN A 248 -10.66 30.88 12.32
CA GLN A 248 -11.62 29.83 11.97
C GLN A 248 -11.03 28.88 10.92
N LEU A 249 -10.31 29.40 9.93
CA LEU A 249 -9.60 28.59 8.94
C LEU A 249 -8.52 27.71 9.58
N ASP A 250 -7.72 28.28 10.49
CA ASP A 250 -6.70 27.54 11.25
C ASP A 250 -7.33 26.43 12.10
N GLN A 251 -8.46 26.69 12.76
CA GLN A 251 -9.19 25.69 13.54
C GLN A 251 -9.76 24.55 12.68
N LEU A 252 -10.31 24.87 11.49
CA LEU A 252 -10.80 23.86 10.54
C LEU A 252 -9.66 23.02 9.97
N ALA A 253 -8.53 23.65 9.63
CA ALA A 253 -7.34 22.95 9.17
C ALA A 253 -6.77 22.04 10.27
N GLN A 254 -6.76 22.51 11.53
CA GLN A 254 -6.37 21.72 12.69
C GLN A 254 -7.28 20.50 12.84
N MET A 255 -8.61 20.69 12.81
CA MET A 255 -9.58 19.60 12.88
C MET A 255 -9.32 18.57 11.79
N LEU A 256 -9.19 19.00 10.54
CA LEU A 256 -8.94 18.10 9.41
C LEU A 256 -7.67 17.27 9.60
N ILE A 257 -6.54 17.88 9.93
CA ILE A 257 -5.25 17.18 10.03
C ILE A 257 -5.24 16.24 11.25
N PHE A 258 -5.73 16.68 12.41
CA PHE A 258 -5.70 15.87 13.63
C PHE A 258 -6.66 14.68 13.55
N GLU A 259 -7.87 14.85 13.03
CA GLU A 259 -8.82 13.76 12.85
C GLU A 259 -8.22 12.65 11.97
N PHE A 260 -7.60 13.01 10.84
CA PHE A 260 -6.95 12.02 9.96
C PHE A 260 -5.75 11.33 10.60
N ASN A 261 -4.93 12.01 11.41
CA ASN A 261 -3.83 11.35 12.14
C ASN A 261 -4.33 10.43 13.26
N GLN A 262 -5.54 10.68 13.78
CA GLN A 262 -6.13 9.92 14.87
C GLN A 262 -7.11 8.84 14.39
N LEU A 263 -7.30 8.68 13.08
CA LEU A 263 -7.96 7.54 12.43
C LEU A 263 -7.18 6.21 12.57
N ALA A 264 -6.39 6.04 13.62
CA ALA A 264 -5.59 4.85 13.90
C ALA A 264 -6.38 3.73 14.60
N GLY A 265 -7.64 3.96 14.97
CA GLY A 265 -8.43 3.01 15.76
C GLY A 265 -9.22 1.97 14.97
N ALA A 266 -9.26 2.05 13.63
CA ALA A 266 -10.24 1.30 12.84
C ALA A 266 -9.77 -0.11 12.43
N ARG A 267 -8.66 -0.23 11.66
CA ARG A 267 -8.22 -1.50 11.08
C ARG A 267 -6.78 -1.83 11.47
N GLY A 268 -6.56 -2.97 12.15
CA GLY A 268 -5.21 -3.39 12.56
C GLY A 268 -4.47 -2.39 13.45
N SER A 269 -5.20 -1.42 14.00
CA SER A 269 -4.70 -0.19 14.61
C SER A 269 -3.68 0.60 13.77
N GLN A 270 -3.84 0.60 12.45
CA GLN A 270 -3.02 1.40 11.54
C GLN A 270 -3.70 2.74 11.26
N VAL A 271 -2.93 3.83 11.31
CA VAL A 271 -3.41 5.14 10.80
C VAL A 271 -3.75 4.98 9.32
N VAL A 272 -4.88 5.54 8.87
CA VAL A 272 -5.26 5.53 7.45
C VAL A 272 -4.15 6.19 6.62
N PHE A 273 -3.57 5.43 5.70
CA PHE A 273 -2.63 5.95 4.70
C PHE A 273 -3.36 6.96 3.82
N THR A 274 -3.20 8.24 4.11
CA THR A 274 -3.96 9.31 3.45
C THR A 274 -3.01 10.29 2.79
N ASP A 275 -3.33 10.64 1.54
CA ASP A 275 -2.62 11.66 0.77
C ASP A 275 -3.63 12.75 0.38
N PHE A 276 -3.24 14.03 0.50
CA PHE A 276 -4.04 15.16 0.06
C PHE A 276 -3.34 15.87 -1.09
N ASN A 277 -3.99 15.92 -2.25
CA ASN A 277 -3.55 16.76 -3.36
C ASN A 277 -3.97 18.21 -3.09
N LEU A 278 -2.97 19.08 -3.06
CA LEU A 278 -3.09 20.47 -2.66
C LEU A 278 -2.51 21.38 -3.74
N TYR A 279 -3.23 22.45 -4.02
CA TYR A 279 -2.89 23.38 -5.10
C TYR A 279 -2.94 24.82 -4.58
N TYR A 280 -1.91 25.61 -4.90
CA TYR A 280 -1.91 27.03 -4.57
C TYR A 280 -2.82 27.85 -5.49
N ASN A 281 -2.87 27.51 -6.78
CA ASN A 281 -3.80 28.09 -7.75
C ASN A 281 -4.87 27.06 -8.11
N VAL A 282 -6.04 27.52 -8.56
CA VAL A 282 -7.06 26.58 -9.06
C VAL A 282 -6.58 26.00 -10.39
N PRO A 283 -6.40 24.67 -10.51
CA PRO A 283 -5.93 24.06 -11.75
C PRO A 283 -6.89 24.33 -12.91
N LYS A 284 -6.35 24.54 -14.11
CA LYS A 284 -7.15 24.83 -15.32
C LYS A 284 -8.33 23.88 -15.53
N HIS A 285 -8.12 22.59 -15.27
CA HIS A 285 -9.12 21.56 -15.47
C HIS A 285 -10.27 21.60 -14.44
N PHE A 286 -10.11 22.29 -13.30
CA PHE A 286 -11.17 22.53 -12.33
C PHE A 286 -11.69 23.97 -12.35
N ALA A 287 -10.97 24.90 -13.00
CA ALA A 287 -11.24 26.32 -12.88
C ALA A 287 -12.67 26.69 -13.27
N ASP A 288 -13.17 26.14 -14.38
CA ASP A 288 -14.50 26.46 -14.91
C ASP A 288 -15.59 25.47 -14.44
N THR A 289 -15.24 24.54 -13.56
CA THR A 289 -16.17 23.56 -12.98
C THR A 289 -17.15 24.25 -12.02
N PRO A 290 -18.47 24.03 -12.16
CA PRO A 290 -19.46 24.53 -11.22
C PRO A 290 -19.20 24.04 -9.79
N ALA A 291 -19.11 24.97 -8.84
CA ALA A 291 -18.79 24.64 -7.47
C ALA A 291 -20.02 24.12 -6.71
N ILE A 292 -19.85 23.01 -6.00
CA ILE A 292 -20.85 22.48 -5.07
C ILE A 292 -20.61 23.12 -3.69
N GLY A 293 -21.66 23.59 -3.04
CA GLY A 293 -21.61 24.29 -1.76
C GLY A 293 -22.34 23.57 -0.63
N PRO A 294 -22.62 24.30 0.46
CA PRO A 294 -23.43 23.82 1.57
C PRO A 294 -24.75 23.19 1.13
N GLY A 295 -25.06 22.03 1.70
CA GLY A 295 -26.28 21.28 1.40
C GLY A 295 -26.23 20.46 0.11
N GLY A 296 -25.08 20.40 -0.57
CA GLY A 296 -24.93 19.66 -1.83
C GLY A 296 -25.45 20.40 -3.06
N GLU A 297 -25.77 21.69 -2.88
CA GLU A 297 -26.32 22.55 -3.93
C GLU A 297 -25.21 23.28 -4.70
N TYR A 298 -25.41 23.52 -5.99
CA TYR A 298 -24.49 24.37 -6.76
C TYR A 298 -24.57 25.82 -6.28
N THR A 299 -23.41 26.47 -6.14
CA THR A 299 -23.34 27.84 -5.61
C THR A 299 -23.68 28.91 -6.65
N GLY A 300 -23.81 28.52 -7.92
CA GLY A 300 -23.92 29.44 -9.06
C GLY A 300 -22.58 30.04 -9.50
N LYS A 301 -21.47 29.66 -8.85
CA LYS A 301 -20.10 30.06 -9.17
C LYS A 301 -19.27 28.86 -9.66
N THR A 302 -18.12 29.16 -10.25
CA THR A 302 -17.08 28.18 -10.61
C THR A 302 -15.99 28.11 -9.54
N TYR A 303 -15.17 27.05 -9.53
CA TYR A 303 -14.07 26.94 -8.56
C TYR A 303 -13.01 28.04 -8.71
N ARG A 304 -12.82 28.63 -9.91
CA ARG A 304 -11.96 29.80 -10.13
C ARG A 304 -12.31 30.96 -9.19
N GLU A 305 -13.59 31.15 -8.90
CA GLU A 305 -14.07 32.25 -8.05
C GLU A 305 -13.80 32.03 -6.54
N TYR A 306 -13.30 30.85 -6.16
CA TYR A 306 -12.96 30.49 -4.78
C TYR A 306 -11.44 30.36 -4.55
N GLU A 307 -10.62 30.85 -5.48
CA GLU A 307 -9.15 30.75 -5.38
C GLU A 307 -8.61 31.41 -4.10
N THR A 308 -9.18 32.55 -3.70
CA THR A 308 -8.76 33.26 -2.48
C THR A 308 -9.04 32.43 -1.21
N GLU A 309 -10.24 31.84 -1.09
CA GLU A 309 -10.58 30.96 0.02
C GLU A 309 -9.71 29.69 0.02
N ALA A 310 -9.44 29.11 -1.16
CA ALA A 310 -8.61 27.91 -1.31
C ALA A 310 -7.15 28.17 -0.89
N GLN A 311 -6.58 29.33 -1.26
CA GLN A 311 -5.24 29.77 -0.87
C GLN A 311 -5.14 30.04 0.63
N ALA A 312 -6.12 30.73 1.19
CA ALA A 312 -6.17 31.04 2.62
C ALA A 312 -6.23 29.74 3.46
N PHE A 313 -7.05 28.78 3.03
CA PHE A 313 -7.14 27.48 3.71
C PHE A 313 -5.87 26.64 3.54
N LEU A 314 -5.25 26.65 2.36
CA LEU A 314 -3.96 25.98 2.16
C LEU A 314 -2.88 26.54 3.11
N LYS A 315 -2.80 27.87 3.27
CA LYS A 315 -1.89 28.50 4.23
C LYS A 315 -2.20 28.07 5.67
N ALA A 316 -3.48 27.98 6.04
CA ALA A 316 -3.91 27.47 7.35
C ALA A 316 -3.48 26.01 7.58
N MET A 317 -3.63 25.13 6.58
CA MET A 317 -3.12 23.74 6.65
C MET A 317 -1.61 23.70 6.86
N PHE A 318 -0.86 24.51 6.11
CA PHE A 318 0.60 24.58 6.24
C PHE A 318 1.04 25.14 7.61
N ASN A 319 0.25 26.04 8.22
CA ASN A 319 0.48 26.51 9.59
C ASN A 319 0.36 25.37 10.60
N VAL A 320 -0.65 24.51 10.47
CA VAL A 320 -0.82 23.33 11.33
C VAL A 320 0.36 22.38 11.16
N TYR A 321 0.73 22.05 9.92
CA TYR A 321 1.90 21.20 9.64
C TYR A 321 3.19 21.78 10.21
N MET A 322 3.39 23.11 10.12
CA MET A 322 4.56 23.81 10.65
C MET A 322 4.66 23.71 12.18
N ARG A 323 3.52 23.79 12.87
CA ARG A 323 3.44 23.62 14.33
C ARG A 323 3.74 22.18 14.74
N GLY A 324 3.29 21.20 13.95
CA GLY A 324 3.36 19.78 14.32
C GLY A 324 2.27 19.38 15.32
N ASP A 325 2.40 18.18 15.89
CA ASP A 325 1.49 17.72 16.95
C ASP A 325 1.67 18.50 18.27
N ALA A 326 1.00 18.07 19.34
CA ALA A 326 1.10 18.71 20.66
C ALA A 326 2.54 18.76 21.22
N HIS A 327 3.45 17.93 20.69
CA HIS A 327 4.87 17.86 21.05
C HIS A 327 5.79 18.47 19.98
N GLY A 328 5.21 19.15 18.98
CA GLY A 328 5.91 19.71 17.84
C GLY A 328 6.46 18.67 16.87
N LYS A 329 6.04 17.42 16.97
CA LYS A 329 6.47 16.32 16.10
C LYS A 329 5.82 16.47 14.73
N THR A 330 6.58 16.12 13.69
CA THR A 330 6.05 16.03 12.32
C THR A 330 4.91 15.02 12.25
N PHE A 331 3.86 15.35 11.49
CA PHE A 331 2.77 14.42 11.23
C PHE A 331 3.21 13.33 10.24
N VAL A 332 2.52 12.20 10.27
CA VAL A 332 2.76 11.10 9.32
C VAL A 332 1.81 11.21 8.12
N PHE A 333 0.54 11.51 8.42
CA PHE A 333 -0.54 11.68 7.46
C PHE A 333 -1.32 12.97 7.81
N PRO A 334 -2.34 13.36 7.05
CA PRO A 334 -2.37 13.15 5.59
C PRO A 334 -1.14 13.81 4.97
N LYS A 335 -0.52 13.16 3.97
CA LYS A 335 0.64 13.73 3.27
C LYS A 335 0.18 14.93 2.43
N PRO A 336 0.76 16.13 2.61
CA PRO A 336 0.49 17.26 1.73
C PRO A 336 1.29 17.10 0.44
N LEU A 337 0.61 16.65 -0.62
CA LEU A 337 1.13 16.63 -1.97
C LEU A 337 0.89 18.01 -2.59
N LEU A 338 1.91 18.87 -2.54
CA LEU A 338 1.86 20.21 -3.12
C LEU A 338 2.22 20.14 -4.59
N HIS A 339 1.25 20.45 -5.45
CA HIS A 339 1.43 20.48 -6.89
C HIS A 339 2.13 21.76 -7.34
N ILE A 340 3.18 21.59 -8.15
CA ILE A 340 4.00 22.65 -8.73
C ILE A 340 3.90 22.53 -10.25
N SER A 341 3.39 23.59 -10.89
CA SER A 341 3.17 23.68 -12.33
C SER A 341 3.65 25.04 -12.87
N ASP A 342 3.62 25.23 -14.19
CA ASP A 342 3.90 26.56 -14.76
C ASP A 342 2.89 27.63 -14.29
N ASP A 343 1.63 27.24 -14.11
CA ASP A 343 0.58 28.15 -13.60
C ASP A 343 0.85 28.55 -12.14
N PHE A 344 1.41 27.64 -11.32
CA PHE A 344 1.85 27.97 -9.96
C PHE A 344 2.82 29.15 -9.97
N PHE A 345 3.85 29.12 -10.83
CA PHE A 345 4.86 30.20 -10.94
C PHE A 345 4.31 31.49 -11.57
N CYS A 346 3.14 31.45 -12.18
CA CYS A 346 2.48 32.64 -12.74
C CYS A 346 1.44 33.23 -11.79
N THR A 347 1.12 32.55 -10.69
CA THR A 347 0.07 32.97 -9.76
C THR A 347 0.60 34.03 -8.79
N PRO A 348 -0.08 35.16 -8.60
CA PRO A 348 0.34 36.17 -7.62
C PRO A 348 0.50 35.58 -6.21
N GLY A 349 1.59 35.92 -5.51
CA GLY A 349 1.87 35.44 -4.15
C GLY A 349 2.53 34.06 -4.07
N HIS A 350 2.76 33.37 -5.20
CA HIS A 350 3.36 32.04 -5.21
C HIS A 350 4.77 32.03 -4.60
N GLU A 351 5.57 33.08 -4.76
CA GLU A 351 6.93 33.16 -4.19
C GLU A 351 6.90 33.09 -2.65
N GLU A 352 6.05 33.91 -2.00
CA GLU A 352 5.90 33.90 -0.53
C GLU A 352 5.40 32.54 -0.05
N PHE A 353 4.43 31.95 -0.76
CA PHE A 353 3.89 30.65 -0.39
C PHE A 353 4.92 29.53 -0.61
N LEU A 354 5.68 29.56 -1.70
CA LEU A 354 6.72 28.57 -1.98
C LEU A 354 7.84 28.65 -0.93
N ASP A 355 8.26 29.86 -0.54
CA ASP A 355 9.20 30.05 0.56
C ASP A 355 8.68 29.42 1.86
N TYR A 356 7.40 29.61 2.14
CA TYR A 356 6.76 29.01 3.33
C TYR A 356 6.70 27.48 3.25
N ALA A 357 6.34 26.93 2.10
CA ALA A 357 6.31 25.50 1.83
C ALA A 357 7.72 24.87 1.94
N CYS A 358 8.74 25.57 1.45
CA CYS A 358 10.14 25.16 1.54
C CYS A 358 10.66 25.22 2.98
N LYS A 359 10.26 26.24 3.75
CA LYS A 359 10.54 26.30 5.19
C LYS A 359 9.91 25.12 5.94
N LEU A 360 8.67 24.76 5.59
CA LEU A 360 8.00 23.59 6.15
C LEU A 360 8.75 22.30 5.80
N ALA A 361 9.19 22.15 4.55
CA ALA A 361 9.97 21.00 4.10
C ALA A 361 11.32 20.89 4.83
N SER A 362 12.03 21.99 5.07
CA SER A 362 13.27 21.97 5.84
C SER A 362 13.05 21.53 7.30
N LYS A 363 12.06 22.16 7.95
CA LYS A 363 11.82 22.00 9.39
C LYS A 363 11.14 20.67 9.74
N GLN A 364 10.06 20.33 9.05
CA GLN A 364 9.20 19.18 9.34
C GLN A 364 9.32 18.04 8.31
N GLY A 365 9.80 18.34 7.09
CA GLY A 365 9.99 17.33 6.04
C GLY A 365 8.72 16.74 5.45
N ILE A 366 7.54 17.22 5.85
CA ILE A 366 6.27 16.58 5.47
C ILE A 366 5.77 16.99 4.08
N THR A 367 6.26 18.10 3.52
CA THR A 367 5.88 18.56 2.17
C THR A 367 6.45 17.64 1.09
N TYR A 368 5.58 17.19 0.18
CA TYR A 368 5.98 16.53 -1.05
C TYR A 368 5.71 17.48 -2.21
N PHE A 369 6.72 17.73 -3.03
CA PHE A 369 6.57 18.56 -4.21
C PHE A 369 6.29 17.63 -5.39
N VAL A 370 5.07 17.72 -5.93
CA VAL A 370 4.64 16.98 -7.12
C VAL A 370 4.77 17.92 -8.31
N PHE A 371 5.50 17.49 -9.34
CA PHE A 371 5.78 18.31 -10.51
C PHE A 371 4.84 17.95 -11.66
N ASP A 372 3.96 18.88 -11.99
CA ASP A 372 3.00 18.79 -13.08
C ASP A 372 3.56 19.56 -14.29
N ARG A 373 3.90 18.83 -15.35
CA ARG A 373 4.50 19.40 -16.57
C ARG A 373 3.62 19.10 -17.76
N GLY A 374 3.52 20.08 -18.66
CA GLY A 374 2.67 20.01 -19.85
C GLY A 374 1.18 20.12 -19.53
N ASP A 375 0.35 19.90 -20.54
CA ASP A 375 -1.11 19.93 -20.42
C ASP A 375 -1.71 18.63 -19.84
N GLU A 376 -0.85 17.71 -19.40
CA GLU A 376 -1.28 16.46 -18.79
C GLU A 376 -1.83 16.72 -17.38
N VAL A 377 -3.14 16.54 -17.21
CA VAL A 377 -3.75 16.54 -15.88
C VAL A 377 -3.36 15.24 -15.20
N THR A 378 -2.63 15.37 -14.10
CA THR A 378 -2.16 14.24 -13.35
C THR A 378 -2.66 14.25 -11.93
N VAL A 379 -3.23 13.13 -11.54
CA VAL A 379 -3.83 12.97 -10.22
C VAL A 379 -3.01 11.98 -9.41
N SER A 380 -2.52 12.40 -8.24
CA SER A 380 -1.69 11.54 -7.39
C SER A 380 -2.57 10.78 -6.40
N GLN A 381 -2.82 9.49 -6.63
CA GLN A 381 -3.91 8.73 -6.01
C GLN A 381 -3.47 7.59 -5.08
N CYS A 382 -2.24 7.66 -4.59
CA CYS A 382 -1.64 6.82 -3.55
C CYS A 382 -0.24 7.40 -3.25
N CYS A 383 0.55 6.72 -2.41
CA CYS A 383 1.93 7.07 -2.07
C CYS A 383 2.77 7.61 -3.24
N ARG A 384 2.55 7.10 -4.46
CA ARG A 384 3.24 7.52 -5.70
C ARG A 384 2.34 7.52 -6.95
N LEU A 385 1.11 6.99 -6.90
CA LEU A 385 0.27 6.69 -8.08
C LEU A 385 -0.09 7.94 -8.88
N LYS A 386 0.61 8.23 -9.98
CA LYS A 386 0.29 9.35 -10.89
C LYS A 386 -0.56 8.83 -12.05
N LEU A 387 -1.79 9.32 -12.22
CA LEU A 387 -2.64 8.94 -13.36
C LEU A 387 -2.77 10.10 -14.34
N LYS A 388 -2.38 9.86 -15.60
CA LYS A 388 -2.72 10.76 -16.71
C LYS A 388 -4.19 10.56 -17.05
N LEU A 389 -4.97 11.63 -17.03
CA LEU A 389 -6.38 11.56 -17.42
C LEU A 389 -6.51 11.35 -18.93
N SER A 390 -7.29 10.35 -19.33
CA SER A 390 -7.78 10.22 -20.70
C SER A 390 -8.72 11.38 -21.06
N GLN A 391 -8.99 11.59 -22.35
CA GLN A 391 -9.90 12.63 -22.82
C GLN A 391 -11.30 12.53 -22.19
N GLU A 392 -11.81 11.32 -21.99
CA GLU A 392 -13.09 11.10 -21.29
C GLU A 392 -13.01 11.54 -19.82
N GLN A 393 -11.91 11.20 -19.13
CA GLN A 393 -11.70 11.57 -17.73
C GLN A 393 -11.44 13.07 -17.54
N LEU A 394 -10.88 13.76 -18.55
CA LEU A 394 -10.83 15.22 -18.58
C LEU A 394 -12.24 15.83 -18.61
N GLY A 395 -13.18 15.20 -19.30
CA GLY A 395 -14.60 15.61 -19.24
C GLY A 395 -15.20 15.48 -17.84
N GLU A 396 -14.75 14.50 -17.04
CA GLU A 396 -15.22 14.31 -15.66
C GLU A 396 -14.73 15.42 -14.70
N THR A 397 -13.74 16.23 -15.07
CA THR A 397 -13.31 17.35 -14.20
C THR A 397 -14.38 18.43 -14.05
N MET A 398 -15.33 18.49 -14.99
CA MET A 398 -16.54 19.32 -14.93
C MET A 398 -17.64 18.73 -14.03
N THR A 399 -17.53 17.44 -13.70
CA THR A 399 -18.40 16.73 -12.73
C THR A 399 -17.53 15.96 -11.74
N PRO A 400 -16.73 16.66 -10.92
CA PRO A 400 -15.69 16.06 -10.08
C PRO A 400 -16.25 15.07 -9.04
N GLU A 401 -17.55 15.09 -8.75
CA GLU A 401 -18.21 14.05 -7.95
C GLU A 401 -18.08 12.65 -8.56
N LYS A 402 -17.88 12.55 -9.88
CA LYS A 402 -17.68 11.30 -10.61
C LYS A 402 -16.24 10.80 -10.60
N MET A 403 -15.28 11.65 -10.23
CA MET A 403 -13.86 11.31 -10.26
C MET A 403 -13.51 10.33 -9.14
N ARG A 404 -13.21 9.10 -9.55
CA ARG A 404 -12.72 8.01 -8.69
C ARG A 404 -11.77 7.17 -9.51
N PHE A 405 -10.64 6.81 -8.90
CA PHE A 405 -9.60 6.02 -9.54
C PHE A 405 -9.15 4.93 -8.59
N SER A 406 -8.82 3.75 -9.10
CA SER A 406 -8.41 2.63 -8.25
C SER A 406 -7.36 1.79 -8.94
N ALA A 407 -6.39 1.34 -8.16
CA ALA A 407 -5.50 0.26 -8.56
C ALA A 407 -5.98 -1.04 -7.93
N LEU A 408 -5.97 -2.14 -8.70
CA LEU A 408 -6.46 -3.42 -8.21
C LEU A 408 -5.42 -4.16 -7.35
N GLN A 409 -4.16 -4.12 -7.78
CA GLN A 409 -3.07 -4.89 -7.19
C GLN A 409 -1.72 -4.28 -7.59
N ASN A 410 -0.71 -4.58 -6.77
CA ASN A 410 0.70 -4.46 -7.13
C ASN A 410 1.36 -5.84 -7.11
N VAL A 411 2.11 -6.17 -8.17
CA VAL A 411 2.97 -7.36 -8.25
C VAL A 411 4.38 -6.91 -8.63
N THR A 412 5.35 -7.11 -7.73
CA THR A 412 6.74 -6.67 -7.92
C THR A 412 7.60 -7.75 -8.55
N ILE A 413 8.35 -7.40 -9.59
CA ILE A 413 9.39 -8.24 -10.20
C ILE A 413 10.71 -8.12 -9.42
N ASN A 414 11.36 -9.25 -9.13
CA ASN A 414 12.71 -9.30 -8.57
C ASN A 414 13.76 -9.16 -9.69
N LEU A 415 14.23 -7.93 -9.95
CA LEU A 415 15.16 -7.67 -11.04
C LEU A 415 16.54 -8.34 -10.84
N PRO A 416 17.16 -8.32 -9.63
CA PRO A 416 18.41 -9.04 -9.38
C PRO A 416 18.33 -10.52 -9.75
N ARG A 417 17.22 -11.19 -9.42
CA ARG A 417 17.01 -12.60 -9.77
C ARG A 417 17.02 -12.84 -11.28
N ALA A 418 16.43 -11.95 -12.08
CA ALA A 418 16.48 -12.04 -13.52
C ALA A 418 17.93 -11.93 -14.04
N ALA A 419 18.74 -11.05 -13.45
CA ALA A 419 20.16 -10.91 -13.77
C ALA A 419 20.96 -12.17 -13.42
N TYR A 420 20.71 -12.79 -12.25
CA TYR A 420 21.39 -14.01 -11.83
C TYR A 420 21.16 -15.16 -12.82
N LYS A 421 19.92 -15.33 -13.29
CA LYS A 421 19.55 -16.33 -14.30
C LYS A 421 20.16 -16.04 -15.67
N ALA A 422 20.42 -14.78 -15.98
CA ALA A 422 20.95 -14.36 -17.27
C ALA A 422 22.45 -14.63 -17.45
N HIS A 423 23.21 -14.75 -16.35
CA HIS A 423 24.67 -14.96 -16.38
C HIS A 423 25.40 -13.97 -17.31
N GLY A 424 24.99 -12.69 -17.29
CA GLY A 424 25.58 -11.63 -18.14
C GLY A 424 25.14 -11.65 -19.61
N ASN A 425 24.21 -12.53 -20.01
CA ASN A 425 23.69 -12.58 -21.37
C ASN A 425 22.45 -11.70 -21.55
N ASP A 426 22.53 -10.66 -22.40
CA ASP A 426 21.42 -9.74 -22.69
C ASP A 426 20.15 -10.47 -23.14
N GLN A 427 20.26 -11.42 -24.07
CA GLN A 427 19.09 -12.12 -24.63
C GLN A 427 18.35 -12.92 -23.56
N THR A 428 19.09 -13.65 -22.71
CA THR A 428 18.53 -14.40 -21.59
C THR A 428 17.88 -13.47 -20.56
N LEU A 429 18.51 -12.32 -20.26
CA LEU A 429 17.94 -11.33 -19.34
C LEU A 429 16.56 -10.84 -19.81
N PHE A 430 16.46 -10.37 -21.05
CA PHE A 430 15.19 -9.86 -21.58
C PHE A 430 14.14 -10.97 -21.71
N MET A 431 14.55 -12.21 -21.99
CA MET A 431 13.65 -13.36 -21.98
C MET A 431 13.07 -13.63 -20.58
N GLU A 432 13.89 -13.60 -19.52
CA GLU A 432 13.44 -13.79 -18.14
C GLU A 432 12.55 -12.65 -17.63
N LEU A 433 12.87 -11.40 -17.99
CA LEU A 433 12.01 -10.25 -17.68
C LEU A 433 10.65 -10.39 -18.36
N ASN A 434 10.62 -10.76 -19.64
CA ASN A 434 9.38 -10.98 -20.38
C ASN A 434 8.56 -12.12 -19.76
N ARG A 435 9.19 -13.27 -19.46
CA ARG A 435 8.53 -14.41 -18.80
C ARG A 435 7.89 -14.00 -17.48
N THR A 436 8.60 -13.21 -16.67
CA THR A 436 8.10 -12.78 -15.36
C THR A 436 6.96 -11.75 -15.49
N LEU A 437 7.04 -10.84 -16.46
CA LEU A 437 5.95 -9.89 -16.76
C LEU A 437 4.68 -10.58 -17.26
N GLU A 438 4.79 -11.67 -18.02
CA GLU A 438 3.63 -12.50 -18.40
C GLU A 438 2.93 -13.09 -17.16
N LEU A 439 3.70 -13.57 -16.16
CA LEU A 439 3.15 -14.03 -14.88
C LEU A 439 2.48 -12.90 -14.09
N VAL A 440 3.03 -11.69 -14.12
CA VAL A 440 2.43 -10.51 -13.51
C VAL A 440 1.07 -10.19 -14.14
N ALA A 441 0.98 -10.15 -15.47
CA ALA A 441 -0.29 -9.90 -16.17
C ALA A 441 -1.32 -11.00 -15.86
N LYS A 442 -0.88 -12.26 -15.82
CA LYS A 442 -1.73 -13.40 -15.43
C LYS A 442 -2.27 -13.27 -14.01
N ALA A 443 -1.43 -12.89 -13.05
CA ALA A 443 -1.84 -12.68 -11.66
C ALA A 443 -2.91 -11.57 -11.55
N HIS A 444 -2.72 -10.46 -12.27
CA HIS A 444 -3.70 -9.37 -12.33
C HIS A 444 -5.04 -9.82 -12.89
N ALA A 445 -5.05 -10.59 -13.98
CA ALA A 445 -6.29 -11.13 -14.57
C ALA A 445 -7.02 -12.09 -13.61
N GLN A 446 -6.28 -12.92 -12.87
CA GLN A 446 -6.82 -13.83 -11.86
C GLN A 446 -7.46 -13.06 -10.70
N LYS A 447 -6.75 -12.07 -10.13
CA LYS A 447 -7.32 -11.26 -9.06
C LYS A 447 -8.52 -10.44 -9.55
N ARG A 448 -8.49 -9.91 -10.78
CA ARG A 448 -9.63 -9.19 -11.37
C ARG A 448 -10.88 -10.06 -11.41
N THR A 449 -10.75 -11.30 -11.87
CA THR A 449 -11.85 -12.26 -11.92
C THR A 449 -12.41 -12.50 -10.52
N PHE A 450 -11.54 -12.77 -9.54
CA PHE A 450 -11.95 -12.99 -8.17
C PHE A 450 -12.66 -11.77 -7.54
N ILE A 451 -12.15 -10.55 -7.75
CA ILE A 451 -12.80 -9.33 -7.25
C ILE A 451 -14.12 -9.08 -7.98
N GLN A 452 -14.23 -9.39 -9.28
CA GLN A 452 -15.49 -9.31 -10.02
C GLN A 452 -16.54 -10.24 -9.43
N ASP A 453 -16.18 -11.50 -9.12
CA ASP A 453 -17.10 -12.45 -8.49
C ASP A 453 -17.63 -11.93 -7.15
N LEU A 454 -16.78 -11.28 -6.35
CA LEU A 454 -17.19 -10.65 -5.09
C LEU A 454 -18.04 -9.39 -5.29
N PHE A 455 -17.76 -8.64 -6.35
CA PHE A 455 -18.47 -7.41 -6.70
C PHE A 455 -19.89 -7.70 -7.23
N ASP A 456 -20.03 -8.80 -7.98
CA ASP A 456 -21.30 -9.26 -8.55
C ASP A 456 -22.30 -9.77 -7.50
N LEU A 457 -21.86 -9.98 -6.25
CA LEU A 457 -22.73 -10.25 -5.11
C LEU A 457 -23.59 -9.03 -4.70
N GLY A 458 -23.30 -7.84 -5.24
CA GLY A 458 -24.12 -6.65 -5.04
C GLY A 458 -23.86 -5.92 -3.73
N ASP A 459 -24.88 -5.18 -3.26
CA ASP A 459 -24.85 -4.32 -2.07
C ASP A 459 -24.82 -5.10 -0.75
N GLU A 460 -25.38 -6.32 -0.73
CA GLU A 460 -25.28 -7.26 0.39
C GLU A 460 -23.96 -8.05 0.41
N GLY A 461 -23.15 -7.92 -0.64
CA GLY A 461 -21.85 -8.57 -0.77
C GLY A 461 -20.75 -7.91 0.07
N PRO A 462 -19.57 -8.56 0.21
CA PRO A 462 -18.45 -8.02 0.98
C PRO A 462 -17.87 -6.71 0.41
N LEU A 463 -18.19 -6.39 -0.85
CA LEU A 463 -17.80 -5.15 -1.53
C LEU A 463 -18.97 -4.18 -1.68
N GLY A 464 -20.11 -4.36 -0.98
CA GLY A 464 -21.33 -3.59 -1.19
C GLY A 464 -21.17 -2.06 -1.10
N MET A 465 -20.27 -1.57 -0.25
CA MET A 465 -19.94 -0.14 -0.20
C MET A 465 -19.35 0.39 -1.52
N LEU A 466 -18.61 -0.46 -2.23
CA LEU A 466 -18.00 -0.14 -3.52
C LEU A 466 -18.95 -0.33 -4.71
N THR A 467 -20.08 -1.02 -4.53
CA THR A 467 -21.12 -1.20 -5.57
C THR A 467 -22.14 -0.06 -5.60
N LEU A 468 -22.18 0.78 -4.55
CA LEU A 468 -23.06 1.95 -4.46
C LEU A 468 -23.02 2.79 -5.75
N ASN A 469 -24.20 3.10 -6.28
CA ASN A 469 -24.38 3.84 -7.53
C ASN A 469 -25.25 5.09 -7.29
N LEU A 470 -24.63 6.18 -6.84
CA LEU A 470 -25.33 7.45 -6.57
C LEU A 470 -25.19 8.47 -7.72
N ASP A 471 -24.28 8.24 -8.66
CA ASP A 471 -23.95 9.19 -9.74
C ASP A 471 -24.10 8.61 -11.17
N GLY A 472 -24.74 7.44 -11.28
CA GLY A 472 -24.94 6.72 -12.53
C GLY A 472 -23.89 5.62 -12.79
N SER A 473 -22.85 5.52 -11.96
CA SER A 473 -21.86 4.44 -11.97
C SER A 473 -21.59 3.90 -10.57
N PRO A 474 -21.17 2.62 -10.43
CA PRO A 474 -20.69 2.12 -9.14
C PRO A 474 -19.50 2.93 -8.61
N TYR A 475 -19.33 2.93 -7.28
CA TYR A 475 -18.24 3.66 -6.64
C TYR A 475 -16.87 3.15 -7.11
N LEU A 476 -16.66 1.83 -7.15
CA LEU A 476 -15.51 1.20 -7.80
C LEU A 476 -15.78 1.02 -9.30
N LYS A 477 -15.05 1.77 -10.13
CA LYS A 477 -15.12 1.66 -11.60
C LYS A 477 -14.25 0.50 -12.10
N MET A 478 -14.81 -0.71 -12.14
CA MET A 478 -14.10 -1.95 -12.52
C MET A 478 -13.50 -1.91 -13.95
N ASP A 479 -14.09 -1.13 -14.85
CA ASP A 479 -13.64 -0.90 -16.22
C ASP A 479 -12.45 0.07 -16.33
N ARG A 480 -12.11 0.78 -15.25
CA ARG A 480 -11.06 1.82 -15.22
C ARG A 480 -9.93 1.51 -14.23
N LEU A 481 -9.83 0.25 -13.82
CA LEU A 481 -8.79 -0.20 -12.91
C LEU A 481 -7.41 -0.06 -13.54
N THR A 482 -6.46 0.40 -12.74
CA THR A 482 -5.03 0.35 -13.08
C THR A 482 -4.38 -0.86 -12.41
N TYR A 483 -3.43 -1.48 -13.09
CA TYR A 483 -2.75 -2.69 -12.66
C TYR A 483 -1.26 -2.39 -12.58
N LEU A 484 -0.63 -2.68 -11.45
CA LEU A 484 0.73 -2.20 -11.16
C LEU A 484 1.73 -3.35 -11.30
N ALA A 485 2.68 -3.19 -12.21
CA ALA A 485 3.88 -4.00 -12.34
C ALA A 485 5.02 -3.31 -11.58
N GLY A 486 5.13 -3.66 -10.30
CA GLY A 486 6.18 -3.17 -9.43
C GLY A 486 7.55 -3.70 -9.82
N LEU A 487 8.62 -3.04 -9.42
CA LEU A 487 9.99 -3.53 -9.62
C LEU A 487 10.88 -3.23 -8.43
N ILE A 488 11.95 -4.00 -8.25
CA ILE A 488 12.94 -3.76 -7.20
C ILE A 488 14.33 -4.20 -7.63
N GLY A 489 15.36 -3.50 -7.13
CA GLY A 489 16.75 -3.88 -7.30
C GLY A 489 17.29 -3.64 -8.71
N LEU A 490 16.88 -2.56 -9.38
CA LEU A 490 17.48 -2.21 -10.68
C LEU A 490 18.99 -1.98 -10.53
N ASN A 491 19.42 -1.32 -9.45
CA ASN A 491 20.84 -1.09 -9.18
C ASN A 491 21.63 -2.41 -9.12
N GLU A 492 21.12 -3.39 -8.38
CA GLU A 492 21.76 -4.70 -8.25
C GLU A 492 21.69 -5.50 -9.55
N LEU A 493 20.59 -5.46 -10.32
CA LEU A 493 20.53 -6.05 -11.67
C LEU A 493 21.65 -5.52 -12.56
N VAL A 494 21.83 -4.19 -12.60
CA VAL A 494 22.86 -3.56 -13.44
C VAL A 494 24.25 -3.91 -12.94
N GLN A 495 24.46 -3.93 -11.61
CA GLN A 495 25.73 -4.30 -11.01
C GLN A 495 26.13 -5.74 -11.35
N VAL A 496 25.20 -6.69 -11.29
CA VAL A 496 25.45 -8.09 -11.69
C VAL A 496 25.79 -8.20 -13.16
N HIS A 497 25.03 -7.50 -14.01
CA HIS A 497 25.09 -7.69 -15.46
C HIS A 497 26.27 -6.96 -16.12
N MET A 498 26.60 -5.76 -15.61
CA MET A 498 27.62 -4.87 -16.18
C MET A 498 28.89 -4.78 -15.31
N GLY A 499 28.88 -5.31 -14.08
CA GLY A 499 29.95 -5.12 -13.11
C GLY A 499 30.04 -3.71 -12.52
N GLN A 500 29.04 -2.85 -12.79
CA GLN A 500 28.99 -1.46 -12.33
C GLN A 500 27.58 -1.09 -11.85
N GLN A 501 27.49 -0.26 -10.82
CA GLN A 501 26.23 0.29 -10.32
C GLN A 501 25.71 1.43 -11.20
N LEU A 502 24.42 1.75 -11.07
CA LEU A 502 23.75 2.77 -11.88
C LEU A 502 24.43 4.16 -11.84
N HIS A 503 25.08 4.50 -10.72
CA HIS A 503 25.69 5.81 -10.52
C HIS A 503 27.15 5.89 -11.01
N GLU A 504 27.80 4.74 -11.23
CA GLU A 504 29.25 4.63 -11.46
C GLU A 504 29.66 4.97 -12.90
N SER A 505 28.78 4.73 -13.90
CA SER A 505 29.06 5.10 -15.29
C SER A 505 27.80 5.44 -16.07
N ASP A 506 27.96 6.25 -17.12
CA ASP A 506 26.86 6.56 -18.04
C ASP A 506 26.36 5.33 -18.79
N ASP A 507 27.24 4.35 -19.06
CA ASP A 507 26.87 3.11 -19.74
C ASP A 507 26.02 2.21 -18.83
N ALA A 508 26.33 2.11 -17.54
CA ALA A 508 25.48 1.43 -16.55
C ALA A 508 24.10 2.10 -16.45
N LEU A 509 24.06 3.44 -16.40
CA LEU A 509 22.81 4.20 -16.38
C LEU A 509 21.98 3.99 -17.66
N ARG A 510 22.61 4.02 -18.84
CA ARG A 510 21.96 3.76 -20.14
C ARG A 510 21.44 2.31 -20.21
N PHE A 511 22.19 1.35 -19.68
CA PHE A 511 21.74 -0.04 -19.62
C PHE A 511 20.52 -0.19 -18.72
N GLY A 512 20.51 0.44 -17.54
CA GLY A 512 19.32 0.51 -16.69
C GLY A 512 18.11 1.09 -17.43
N LEU A 513 18.30 2.19 -18.17
CA LEU A 513 17.23 2.79 -18.98
C LEU A 513 16.73 1.86 -20.08
N LYS A 514 17.62 1.09 -20.74
CA LYS A 514 17.27 0.06 -21.72
C LYS A 514 16.38 -1.02 -21.09
N VAL A 515 16.73 -1.49 -19.89
CA VAL A 515 15.94 -2.49 -19.14
C VAL A 515 14.53 -1.98 -18.84
N ILE A 516 14.42 -0.80 -18.22
CA ILE A 516 13.13 -0.22 -17.84
C ILE A 516 12.28 0.13 -19.07
N SER A 517 12.90 0.63 -20.14
CA SER A 517 12.21 0.91 -21.41
C SER A 517 11.62 -0.38 -22.02
N ALA A 518 12.39 -1.46 -22.06
CA ALA A 518 11.91 -2.75 -22.56
C ALA A 518 10.74 -3.29 -21.71
N MET A 519 10.83 -3.19 -20.38
CA MET A 519 9.74 -3.58 -19.48
C MET A 519 8.48 -2.73 -19.70
N SER A 520 8.63 -1.41 -19.88
CA SER A 520 7.52 -0.49 -20.15
C SER A 520 6.80 -0.85 -21.46
N LEU A 521 7.55 -1.13 -22.53
CA LEU A 521 6.99 -1.60 -23.79
C LEU A 521 6.25 -2.94 -23.63
N LYS A 522 6.82 -3.87 -22.85
CA LYS A 522 6.18 -5.16 -22.58
C LYS A 522 4.89 -5.00 -21.77
N CYS A 523 4.83 -4.08 -20.81
CA CYS A 523 3.60 -3.75 -20.09
C CYS A 523 2.50 -3.26 -21.05
N ARG A 524 2.82 -2.40 -22.02
CA ARG A 524 1.85 -1.96 -23.04
C ARG A 524 1.35 -3.10 -23.92
N GLU A 525 2.25 -3.96 -24.38
CA GLU A 525 1.88 -5.16 -25.14
C GLU A 525 0.94 -6.09 -24.35
N LEU A 526 1.23 -6.28 -23.05
CA LEU A 526 0.40 -7.09 -22.16
C LEU A 526 -0.94 -6.44 -21.85
N SER A 527 -0.97 -5.11 -21.70
CA SER A 527 -2.19 -4.33 -21.53
C SER A 527 -3.18 -4.58 -22.66
N GLU A 528 -2.72 -4.50 -23.90
CA GLU A 528 -3.54 -4.80 -25.08
C GLU A 528 -4.02 -6.26 -25.11
N ARG A 529 -3.12 -7.20 -24.81
CA ARG A 529 -3.43 -8.64 -24.90
C ARG A 529 -4.42 -9.12 -23.83
N TYR A 530 -4.31 -8.60 -22.62
CA TYR A 530 -5.15 -8.98 -21.48
C TYR A 530 -6.36 -8.05 -21.29
N GLY A 531 -6.44 -6.94 -22.04
CA GLY A 531 -7.52 -5.96 -21.89
C GLY A 531 -7.49 -5.26 -20.53
N ILE A 532 -6.30 -4.92 -20.04
CA ILE A 532 -6.07 -4.28 -18.74
C ILE A 532 -5.17 -3.04 -18.91
N ASN A 533 -5.22 -2.08 -17.97
CA ASN A 533 -4.28 -0.96 -17.93
C ASN A 533 -3.07 -1.30 -17.04
N LEU A 534 -2.12 -2.09 -17.55
CA LEU A 534 -0.90 -2.50 -16.85
C LEU A 534 0.22 -1.48 -17.05
N VAL A 535 0.72 -0.92 -15.95
CA VAL A 535 1.77 0.10 -15.94
C VAL A 535 2.88 -0.24 -14.95
N LEU A 536 4.09 0.25 -15.20
CA LEU A 536 5.20 0.10 -14.27
C LEU A 536 5.03 1.01 -13.05
N GLU A 537 5.40 0.49 -11.87
CA GLU A 537 5.38 1.21 -10.60
C GLU A 537 6.71 1.12 -9.86
N GLU A 538 7.12 2.24 -9.27
CA GLU A 538 8.13 2.27 -8.24
C GLU A 538 7.56 1.77 -6.90
N SER A 539 7.59 0.46 -6.69
CA SER A 539 7.06 -0.18 -5.47
C SER A 539 7.69 0.44 -4.21
N PRO A 540 6.88 0.80 -3.18
CA PRO A 540 7.42 1.26 -1.90
C PRO A 540 8.30 0.19 -1.21
N ALA A 541 7.96 -1.09 -1.41
CA ALA A 541 8.73 -2.27 -1.05
C ALA A 541 9.36 -2.25 0.37
N GLU A 542 8.58 -1.87 1.37
CA GLU A 542 9.01 -1.79 2.76
C GLU A 542 9.55 -3.13 3.30
N SER A 543 8.82 -4.21 3.02
CA SER A 543 9.17 -5.59 3.38
C SER A 543 9.67 -6.40 2.18
N ALA A 544 9.20 -6.09 0.96
CA ALA A 544 9.54 -6.85 -0.24
C ALA A 544 11.03 -6.83 -0.57
N GLY A 545 11.73 -5.70 -0.35
CA GLY A 545 13.18 -5.61 -0.55
C GLY A 545 13.98 -6.57 0.32
N TYR A 546 13.58 -6.75 1.59
CA TYR A 546 14.18 -7.75 2.46
C TYR A 546 13.82 -9.17 2.03
N ARG A 547 12.52 -9.43 1.80
CA ARG A 547 12.02 -10.76 1.50
C ARG A 547 12.72 -11.35 0.28
N LEU A 548 12.82 -10.57 -0.80
CA LEU A 548 13.42 -11.02 -2.05
C LEU A 548 14.93 -11.22 -1.89
N ALA A 549 15.64 -10.30 -1.24
CA ALA A 549 17.06 -10.48 -0.92
C ALA A 549 17.32 -11.72 -0.05
N LYS A 550 16.46 -12.00 0.93
CA LYS A 550 16.56 -13.19 1.81
C LYS A 550 16.34 -14.49 1.05
N LEU A 551 15.38 -14.53 0.14
CA LEU A 551 15.14 -15.70 -0.72
C LEU A 551 16.31 -15.90 -1.68
N ASP A 552 16.84 -14.83 -2.24
CA ASP A 552 18.00 -14.90 -3.13
C ASP A 552 19.27 -15.31 -2.39
N MET A 553 19.48 -14.89 -1.13
CA MET A 553 20.54 -15.43 -0.27
C MET A 553 20.41 -16.94 -0.03
N LYS A 554 19.19 -17.50 -0.09
CA LYS A 554 18.97 -18.95 0.04
C LYS A 554 19.23 -19.70 -1.27
N TYR A 555 18.77 -19.16 -2.40
CA TYR A 555 18.75 -19.88 -3.68
C TYR A 555 19.91 -19.49 -4.62
N TRP A 556 20.49 -18.30 -4.45
CA TRP A 556 21.59 -17.70 -5.23
C TRP A 556 22.60 -17.00 -4.30
N PRO A 557 23.15 -17.70 -3.29
CA PRO A 557 23.94 -17.08 -2.23
C PRO A 557 25.16 -16.30 -2.73
N GLU A 558 25.93 -16.88 -3.66
CA GLU A 558 27.17 -16.26 -4.17
C GLU A 558 26.90 -14.99 -4.96
N GLN A 559 25.93 -15.04 -5.88
CA GLN A 559 25.56 -13.90 -6.70
C GLN A 559 24.95 -12.79 -5.83
N THR A 560 24.08 -13.16 -4.89
CA THR A 560 23.40 -12.19 -4.02
C THR A 560 24.38 -11.50 -3.07
N ALA A 561 25.27 -12.26 -2.43
CA ALA A 561 26.27 -11.71 -1.51
C ALA A 561 27.23 -10.71 -2.19
N SER A 562 27.40 -10.80 -3.52
CA SER A 562 28.27 -9.89 -4.27
C SER A 562 27.67 -8.51 -4.54
N VAL A 563 26.34 -8.34 -4.48
CA VAL A 563 25.68 -7.08 -4.88
C VAL A 563 24.66 -6.53 -3.88
N VAL A 564 24.14 -7.35 -2.97
CA VAL A 564 23.17 -6.88 -1.97
C VAL A 564 23.78 -5.74 -1.13
N LYS A 565 22.94 -4.78 -0.72
CA LYS A 565 23.37 -3.64 0.12
C LYS A 565 23.22 -3.96 1.60
N GLY A 566 23.81 -3.12 2.45
CA GLY A 566 23.89 -3.33 3.88
C GLY A 566 24.86 -4.44 4.30
N ASP A 567 24.71 -4.91 5.53
CA ASP A 567 25.62 -5.91 6.10
C ASP A 567 25.20 -7.35 5.73
N VAL A 568 25.98 -7.95 4.83
CA VAL A 568 25.81 -9.31 4.33
C VAL A 568 25.96 -10.39 5.40
N ASN A 569 26.70 -10.12 6.48
CA ASN A 569 26.95 -11.08 7.55
C ASN A 569 25.86 -11.06 8.63
N SER A 570 24.94 -10.10 8.56
CA SER A 570 23.81 -10.01 9.48
C SER A 570 22.48 -10.18 8.74
N THR A 571 21.41 -9.59 9.29
CA THR A 571 20.07 -9.60 8.70
C THR A 571 19.65 -8.21 8.24
N ASN A 572 20.61 -7.28 8.18
CA ASN A 572 20.42 -5.88 7.79
C ASN A 572 20.72 -5.64 6.30
N TYR A 573 20.73 -6.69 5.48
CA TYR A 573 20.92 -6.56 4.03
C TYR A 573 19.58 -6.29 3.31
N TYR A 574 19.64 -5.66 2.15
CA TYR A 574 18.47 -5.30 1.35
C TYR A 574 18.81 -5.08 -0.14
N TYR A 575 17.80 -5.16 -1.00
CA TYR A 575 17.87 -4.64 -2.36
C TYR A 575 17.47 -3.17 -2.43
N THR A 576 18.16 -2.41 -3.29
CA THR A 576 17.87 -1.00 -3.52
C THR A 576 16.45 -0.85 -4.06
N ASN A 577 15.72 0.16 -3.56
CA ASN A 577 14.31 0.31 -3.88
C ASN A 577 14.09 0.62 -5.37
N SER A 578 13.34 -0.22 -6.08
CA SER A 578 12.89 0.06 -7.44
C SER A 578 14.00 0.51 -8.41
N ILE A 579 13.87 1.72 -8.98
CA ILE A 579 14.82 2.38 -9.90
C ILE A 579 15.79 3.34 -9.17
N HIS A 580 15.80 3.32 -7.84
CA HIS A 580 16.67 4.22 -7.07
C HIS A 580 18.13 3.91 -7.30
N LEU A 581 18.94 4.95 -7.19
CA LEU A 581 20.37 4.77 -6.99
C LEU A 581 20.61 4.23 -5.58
N ALA A 582 21.69 3.45 -5.41
CA ALA A 582 22.04 2.89 -4.11
C ALA A 582 22.06 3.98 -3.01
N ALA A 583 21.63 3.61 -1.80
CA ALA A 583 21.50 4.55 -0.68
C ALA A 583 22.85 5.14 -0.27
N ASP A 584 23.91 4.33 -0.40
CA ASP A 584 25.32 4.61 -0.13
C ASP A 584 26.07 5.24 -1.32
N ALA A 585 25.42 5.44 -2.47
CA ALA A 585 26.07 5.99 -3.65
C ALA A 585 26.72 7.36 -3.34
N PRO A 586 28.04 7.54 -3.55
CA PRO A 586 28.79 8.73 -3.16
C PRO A 586 28.60 9.87 -4.17
N ILE A 587 27.36 10.34 -4.30
CA ILE A 587 26.94 11.42 -5.19
C ILE A 587 26.12 12.45 -4.40
N ASP A 588 26.17 13.71 -4.83
CA ASP A 588 25.37 14.78 -4.26
C ASP A 588 23.88 14.68 -4.65
N TYR A 589 23.02 15.46 -3.96
CA TYR A 589 21.58 15.43 -4.17
C TYR A 589 21.14 15.89 -5.56
N ILE A 590 21.88 16.82 -6.19
CA ILE A 590 21.55 17.33 -7.53
C ILE A 590 21.81 16.21 -8.54
N THR A 591 23.01 15.64 -8.52
CA THR A 591 23.37 14.51 -9.39
C THR A 591 22.41 13.33 -9.19
N ARG A 592 22.00 13.05 -7.95
CA ARG A 592 21.03 11.99 -7.63
C ARG A 592 19.66 12.26 -8.28
N VAL A 593 19.11 13.47 -8.13
CA VAL A 593 17.84 13.85 -8.76
C VAL A 593 17.95 13.80 -10.27
N GLU A 594 19.02 14.35 -10.85
CA GLU A 594 19.25 14.35 -12.30
C GLU A 594 19.31 12.92 -12.86
N LYS A 595 20.17 12.06 -12.31
CA LYS A 595 20.34 10.69 -12.81
C LYS A 595 19.10 9.82 -12.58
N GLN A 596 18.50 9.87 -11.39
CA GLN A 596 17.34 9.03 -11.06
C GLN A 596 16.07 9.49 -11.79
N SER A 597 15.87 10.81 -11.97
CA SER A 597 14.69 11.33 -12.64
C SER A 597 14.58 10.93 -14.11
N ARG A 598 15.69 10.52 -14.76
CA ARG A 598 15.68 10.01 -16.15
C ARG A 598 14.81 8.77 -16.32
N PHE A 599 14.56 8.01 -15.25
CA PHE A 599 13.68 6.84 -15.28
C PHE A 599 12.20 7.21 -15.14
N HIS A 600 11.88 8.36 -14.55
CA HIS A 600 10.50 8.69 -14.14
C HIS A 600 9.51 8.73 -15.32
N PRO A 601 9.85 9.22 -16.53
CA PRO A 601 8.94 9.15 -17.67
C PRO A 601 8.55 7.73 -18.11
N LEU A 602 9.33 6.71 -17.71
CA LEU A 602 9.06 5.30 -18.02
C LEU A 602 8.20 4.62 -16.94
N ILE A 603 8.05 5.25 -15.77
CA ILE A 603 7.27 4.76 -14.64
C ILE A 603 5.97 5.57 -14.58
N GLU A 604 4.98 5.13 -15.37
CA GLU A 604 3.73 5.87 -15.55
C GLU A 604 2.89 5.93 -14.28
N ALA A 605 2.99 4.95 -13.38
CA ALA A 605 2.34 4.98 -12.07
C ALA A 605 3.00 5.95 -11.08
N GLY A 606 3.99 6.75 -11.48
CA GLY A 606 4.63 7.75 -10.64
C GLY A 606 5.82 7.24 -9.82
N ALA A 607 6.71 8.17 -9.50
CA ALA A 607 8.05 7.92 -8.97
C ALA A 607 8.54 9.11 -8.13
N ILE A 608 9.40 8.83 -7.16
CA ILE A 608 9.86 9.82 -6.17
C ILE A 608 11.37 9.78 -6.00
N VAL A 609 11.97 10.94 -5.76
CA VAL A 609 13.34 11.04 -5.25
C VAL A 609 13.32 11.56 -3.80
N HIS A 610 13.99 10.83 -2.91
CA HIS A 610 14.18 11.25 -1.52
C HIS A 610 15.48 12.03 -1.38
N VAL A 611 15.39 13.22 -0.77
CA VAL A 611 16.54 14.01 -0.36
C VAL A 611 16.72 13.81 1.15
N TRP A 612 17.72 13.02 1.54
CA TRP A 612 17.95 12.61 2.94
C TRP A 612 18.72 13.69 3.72
N LEU A 613 18.02 14.53 4.47
CA LEU A 613 18.63 15.69 5.13
C LEU A 613 19.41 15.34 6.40
N GLY A 614 19.18 14.16 6.99
CA GLY A 614 19.74 13.82 8.30
C GLY A 614 19.31 14.84 9.36
N GLU A 615 20.25 15.34 10.15
CA GLU A 615 19.98 16.36 11.16
C GLU A 615 19.93 17.80 10.62
N HIS A 616 20.43 18.05 9.41
CA HIS A 616 20.58 19.40 8.84
C HIS A 616 19.25 20.06 8.52
N GLU A 617 19.06 21.32 8.92
CA GLU A 617 17.88 22.15 8.58
C GLU A 617 18.31 23.23 7.57
N PRO A 618 18.35 22.92 6.26
CA PRO A 618 18.82 23.86 5.25
C PRO A 618 17.92 25.09 5.13
N ASP A 619 18.48 26.20 4.66
CA ASP A 619 17.71 27.41 4.44
C ASP A 619 16.57 27.20 3.43
N ALA A 620 15.44 27.86 3.66
CA ALA A 620 14.26 27.74 2.81
C ALA A 620 14.54 28.18 1.36
N SER A 621 15.39 29.19 1.15
CA SER A 621 15.78 29.66 -0.18
C SER A 621 16.60 28.63 -0.96
N ALA A 622 17.42 27.82 -0.25
CA ALA A 622 18.18 26.74 -0.87
C ALA A 622 17.25 25.61 -1.33
N ILE A 623 16.27 25.23 -0.50
CA ILE A 623 15.22 24.28 -0.89
C ILE A 623 14.41 24.83 -2.06
N ARG A 624 14.01 26.12 -2.04
CA ARG A 624 13.28 26.75 -3.14
C ARG A 624 14.06 26.64 -4.45
N SER A 625 15.33 27.05 -4.44
CA SER A 625 16.22 26.95 -5.61
C SER A 625 16.32 25.51 -6.12
N PHE A 626 16.42 24.54 -5.21
CA PHE A 626 16.43 23.12 -5.56
C PHE A 626 15.12 22.66 -6.22
N VAL A 627 13.96 23.02 -5.64
CA VAL A 627 12.62 22.68 -6.17
C VAL A 627 12.44 23.28 -7.56
N GLU A 628 12.75 24.57 -7.75
CA GLU A 628 12.62 25.26 -9.03
C GLU A 628 13.55 24.67 -10.10
N LYS A 629 14.81 24.44 -9.79
CA LYS A 629 15.76 23.81 -10.72
C LYS A 629 15.35 22.38 -11.06
N THR A 630 14.84 21.63 -10.09
CA THR A 630 14.31 20.28 -10.33
C THR A 630 13.11 20.33 -11.29
N PHE A 631 12.19 21.27 -11.09
CA PHE A 631 11.05 21.46 -11.98
C PHE A 631 11.50 21.78 -13.42
N ARG A 632 12.41 22.75 -13.58
CA ARG A 632 12.80 23.29 -14.90
C ARG A 632 13.80 22.41 -15.67
N ASN A 633 14.74 21.76 -14.98
CA ASN A 633 15.91 21.17 -15.63
C ASN A 633 15.89 19.62 -15.64
N THR A 634 14.91 18.99 -15.00
CA THR A 634 14.85 17.53 -14.87
C THR A 634 13.49 16.96 -15.24
N GLN A 635 13.39 15.64 -15.34
CA GLN A 635 12.14 14.91 -15.56
C GLN A 635 11.54 14.37 -14.26
N CYS A 636 11.96 14.92 -13.11
CA CYS A 636 11.56 14.39 -11.81
C CYS A 636 10.05 14.60 -11.58
N SER A 637 9.31 13.54 -11.29
CA SER A 637 7.87 13.60 -11.00
C SER A 637 7.56 14.12 -9.59
N GLN A 638 8.39 13.77 -8.60
CA GLN A 638 8.13 14.10 -7.21
C GLN A 638 9.43 14.10 -6.39
N ILE A 639 9.56 15.06 -5.47
CA ILE A 639 10.63 15.07 -4.47
C ILE A 639 10.09 15.25 -3.05
N ALA A 640 10.81 14.67 -2.09
CA ALA A 640 10.55 14.87 -0.66
C ALA A 640 11.85 15.03 0.14
N PHE A 641 11.89 16.08 0.96
CA PHE A 641 12.98 16.36 1.87
C PHE A 641 12.76 15.58 3.18
N SER A 642 13.76 14.82 3.60
CA SER A 642 13.60 13.74 4.58
C SER A 642 14.55 13.94 5.76
N PRO A 643 14.18 14.81 6.72
CA PRO A 643 14.91 15.00 7.96
C PRO A 643 14.78 13.82 8.93
N GLU A 644 15.67 13.82 9.91
CA GLU A 644 15.68 12.89 11.02
C GLU A 644 15.37 13.62 12.33
N PHE A 645 14.59 12.96 13.19
CA PHE A 645 14.18 13.50 14.47
C PHE A 645 14.38 12.50 15.61
N THR A 646 14.64 13.03 16.80
CA THR A 646 14.59 12.31 18.07
C THR A 646 13.47 12.89 18.91
N VAL A 647 12.52 12.05 19.31
CA VAL A 647 11.40 12.40 20.19
C VAL A 647 11.68 11.86 21.59
N CYS A 648 11.62 12.72 22.60
CA CYS A 648 11.79 12.34 23.99
C CYS A 648 10.44 12.10 24.66
N GLU A 649 10.26 10.90 25.23
CA GLU A 649 9.02 10.51 25.91
C GLU A 649 8.96 11.03 27.36
N SER A 650 10.08 11.50 27.92
CA SER A 650 10.11 12.06 29.28
C SER A 650 9.74 13.54 29.33
N CYS A 651 10.19 14.35 28.37
CA CYS A 651 9.91 15.80 28.35
C CYS A 651 9.04 16.22 27.15
N SER A 652 8.58 15.26 26.35
CA SER A 652 7.70 15.47 25.21
C SER A 652 8.20 16.50 24.21
N ARG A 653 9.52 16.52 23.96
CA ARG A 653 10.15 17.42 22.99
C ARG A 653 10.82 16.66 21.86
N THR A 654 10.80 17.28 20.68
CA THR A 654 11.43 16.78 19.46
C THR A 654 12.70 17.58 19.18
N SER A 655 13.76 16.89 18.75
CA SER A 655 15.04 17.48 18.35
C SER A 655 15.53 16.88 17.04
N ARG A 656 16.40 17.59 16.31
CA ARG A 656 16.98 17.11 15.05
C ARG A 656 17.98 15.98 15.26
N GLY A 657 18.10 15.12 14.25
CA GLY A 657 18.99 13.97 14.19
C GLY A 657 18.47 12.75 14.93
N LEU A 658 19.12 11.60 14.71
CA LEU A 658 18.89 10.36 15.46
C LEU A 658 19.89 10.25 16.61
N LYS A 659 19.43 10.54 17.82
CA LYS A 659 20.25 10.60 19.05
C LYS A 659 19.81 9.52 20.02
N SER A 660 20.78 8.93 20.72
CA SER A 660 20.53 7.94 21.78
C SER A 660 20.05 8.55 23.10
N GLN A 661 20.17 9.88 23.25
CA GLN A 661 19.82 10.62 24.45
C GLN A 661 19.17 11.96 24.09
N CYS A 662 18.19 12.39 24.87
CA CYS A 662 17.54 13.68 24.68
C CYS A 662 18.52 14.83 24.95
N PRO A 663 18.79 15.73 23.99
CA PRO A 663 19.73 16.84 24.18
C PRO A 663 19.20 17.93 25.13
N LEU A 664 17.92 17.88 25.51
CA LEU A 664 17.26 18.92 26.31
C LEU A 664 17.13 18.53 27.79
N CYS A 665 16.84 17.27 28.11
CA CYS A 665 16.66 16.79 29.49
C CYS A 665 17.58 15.64 29.90
N GLY A 666 18.42 15.13 28.99
CA GLY A 666 19.33 14.02 29.28
C GLY A 666 18.66 12.64 29.41
N SER A 667 17.35 12.52 29.18
CA SER A 667 16.66 11.23 29.24
C SER A 667 17.13 10.28 28.14
N MET A 668 17.25 8.99 28.47
CA MET A 668 17.47 7.91 27.50
C MET A 668 16.15 7.37 26.92
N ASN A 669 14.99 7.82 27.44
CA ASN A 669 13.69 7.41 26.94
C ASN A 669 13.32 8.20 25.68
N VAL A 670 13.99 7.86 24.59
CA VAL A 670 13.84 8.52 23.28
C VAL A 670 13.58 7.52 22.17
N TYR A 671 12.94 8.00 21.10
CA TYR A 671 12.83 7.24 19.87
C TYR A 671 13.13 8.09 18.64
N GLY A 672 13.57 7.42 17.57
CA GLY A 672 13.93 8.05 16.31
C GLY A 672 12.73 8.10 15.37
N VAL A 673 12.60 9.17 14.59
CA VAL A 673 11.57 9.33 13.56
C VAL A 673 12.24 9.83 12.29
N THR A 674 12.05 9.11 11.20
CA THR A 674 12.44 9.57 9.87
C THR A 674 11.60 8.85 8.81
N ARG A 675 11.81 9.19 7.54
CA ARG A 675 11.06 8.61 6.43
C ARG A 675 11.60 7.23 6.08
N ILE A 676 10.72 6.22 6.07
CA ILE A 676 11.13 4.84 5.75
C ILE A 676 11.22 4.60 4.25
N VAL A 677 10.10 4.63 3.53
CA VAL A 677 10.04 4.47 2.07
C VAL A 677 9.25 5.58 1.38
N GLY A 678 8.41 6.29 2.13
CA GLY A 678 7.48 7.26 1.57
C GLY A 678 6.69 8.04 2.59
N TYR A 679 6.78 7.72 3.88
CA TYR A 679 6.13 8.40 5.01
C TYR A 679 7.05 8.31 6.25
N PHE A 680 6.81 9.17 7.25
CA PHE A 680 7.54 9.16 8.51
C PHE A 680 7.10 8.00 9.41
N SER A 681 8.03 7.30 10.03
CA SER A 681 7.71 6.29 11.04
C SER A 681 8.79 6.19 12.10
N LYS A 682 8.48 5.49 13.20
CA LYS A 682 9.38 5.29 14.34
C LYS A 682 10.43 4.25 13.96
N VAL A 683 11.71 4.62 13.98
CA VAL A 683 12.83 3.76 13.53
C VAL A 683 12.85 2.41 14.27
N GLN A 684 12.46 2.40 15.55
CA GLN A 684 12.39 1.20 16.39
C GLN A 684 11.36 0.16 15.89
N THR A 685 10.33 0.58 15.14
CA THR A 685 9.32 -0.32 14.56
C THR A 685 9.75 -0.90 13.21
N TRP A 686 10.89 -0.45 12.66
CA TRP A 686 11.33 -0.87 11.34
C TRP A 686 11.83 -2.32 11.34
N ASN A 687 11.67 -2.96 10.19
CA ASN A 687 12.34 -4.22 9.92
C ASN A 687 13.87 -3.99 9.77
N LYS A 688 14.63 -5.07 9.89
CA LYS A 688 16.09 -5.03 9.90
C LYS A 688 16.71 -4.50 8.60
N SER A 689 16.07 -4.77 7.46
CA SER A 689 16.57 -4.32 6.16
C SER A 689 16.49 -2.81 6.01
N LYS A 690 15.41 -2.19 6.50
CA LYS A 690 15.23 -0.73 6.48
C LYS A 690 16.12 -0.03 7.50
N VAL A 691 16.48 -0.71 8.59
CA VAL A 691 17.54 -0.24 9.49
C VAL A 691 18.91 -0.27 8.78
N GLY A 692 19.20 -1.32 8.00
CA GLY A 692 20.39 -1.37 7.14
C GLY A 692 20.44 -0.21 6.14
N GLU A 693 19.35 -0.01 5.40
CA GLU A 693 19.22 1.11 4.45
C GLU A 693 19.45 2.47 5.13
N LEU A 694 18.93 2.66 6.35
CA LEU A 694 19.12 3.90 7.12
C LEU A 694 20.59 4.18 7.43
N TYR A 695 21.40 3.14 7.69
CA TYR A 695 22.83 3.30 7.93
C TYR A 695 23.58 3.68 6.65
N ASP A 696 23.18 3.11 5.52
CA ASP A 696 23.81 3.33 4.22
C ASP A 696 23.44 4.69 3.60
N ARG A 697 22.33 5.33 4.02
CA ARG A 697 21.91 6.64 3.48
C ARG A 697 23.02 7.68 3.61
N VAL A 698 23.50 8.16 2.47
CA VAL A 698 24.39 9.32 2.39
C VAL A 698 23.66 10.57 2.89
N ARG A 699 24.24 11.19 3.92
CA ARG A 699 23.87 12.50 4.45
C ARG A 699 24.98 13.45 4.01
N THR A 700 24.80 14.13 2.88
CA THR A 700 25.79 15.11 2.40
C THR A 700 25.87 16.25 3.40
N ASP A 701 27.09 16.54 3.88
CA ASP A 701 27.34 17.70 4.73
C ASP A 701 27.10 18.98 3.92
N LEU A 702 26.04 19.72 4.28
CA LEU A 702 25.67 20.96 3.61
C LEU A 702 26.50 22.16 4.09
N SER A 703 27.42 21.98 5.05
CA SER A 703 28.27 23.06 5.56
C SER A 703 29.43 23.42 4.63
N ASP A 704 29.80 22.52 3.71
CA ASP A 704 30.95 22.66 2.79
C ASP A 704 30.55 23.03 1.35
N SER A 705 29.44 23.75 1.15
CA SER A 705 29.15 24.32 -0.17
C SER A 705 30.13 25.46 -0.47
N GLN A 706 31.31 25.11 -1.00
CA GLN A 706 32.07 26.00 -1.85
C GLN A 706 31.12 26.49 -2.94
N VAL A 707 30.84 27.79 -2.90
CA VAL A 707 30.18 28.53 -3.96
C VAL A 707 31.05 28.41 -5.20
N VAL A 708 30.84 27.36 -5.99
CA VAL A 708 31.33 27.33 -7.37
C VAL A 708 30.33 28.17 -8.15
N SER A 709 30.70 29.44 -8.31
CA SER A 709 30.09 30.31 -9.30
C SER A 709 30.36 29.74 -10.70
N ALA A 710 29.30 29.48 -11.45
CA ALA A 710 29.30 29.39 -12.90
C ALA A 710 28.00 30.00 -13.41
#